data_AF-A0A0G0LMB7-F1
#
_entry.id   AF-A0A0G0LMB7-F1
#
_cell.length_a   1.000
_cell.length_b   1.000
_cell.length_c   1.000
_cell.angle_alpha   90.00
_cell.angle_beta   90.00
_cell.angle_gamma   90.00
#
_symmetry.space_group_name_H-M   'P 1'
#
loop_
_entity.id
_entity.type
_entity.pdbx_description
1 polymer ?
#
loop_
_entity_poly.entity_id
_entity_poly.type
_entity_poly.pdbx_seq_one_letter_code
_entity_poly.pdbx_strand_id
1 'polypeptide(L)'
;MKPTNDNQSPINNIPTPTPQPETKPKLVSPNVAISQGLTVFDAIAPQSIEIDFDYFKINDVYFRTIFVGGYPRFVSPGWLEPVVNFDSSLDISFYIYPVDGKSVLDDLRRKIAEMEAEISTDIERGRIVDPSTQAKLEDARSLQEQLVKGIERFYEFSFYITIPASSVEELNHVTKQIESQLGSLLIVSKHAILDQEAGFLSTAPFGMDRLNVTRNMDTTSVATTFPLTSSELSSDRGVLYGINSQNESFIIFDRFSLQNSNMTIFATSGAGKSTSYDTKVLYQNKKGDIKRESIGKLIDTMFKNKKHIKLEKEIDGIVEPGIKVFSFDENLKGVWSNVEIAARKISPKSLYKIITASGRKITITKDHCLVCLKNGKIVATKGESITVGNYIPVPREIKGGQKNINKYQGHIINKELLTLLGLTTSEGHIENDFVTISNTDQEILNLIKNCAKQLNYKISPVYNYPKRTEIRGYSIRGGKFSSFVINNGGGGNSGEKRVPGFVFSLSNRQISTYLKAYFEGDGGVEDHEITATTKSKNLASDLAYLLLRFGIVARIKTRLKAATNTIAKTKRKYYRISISGQDSIKKYINRIGFITERKNQASLKLLKNSNTNTDIIPELQSTFKEIYKDIYDSENPAPKKFSEVKLGSFNPSRNELLNMVLQIKNRIYEIESLEKDGLSKLKALPTIKEIIECGKNKKINALLWKNLNKSWATMRSGIYPNTKNALTAAQITHGYTVEIDEVGRSLYRCFKFTGKSLQKFDSSLWSTTLYKHANARYQKLIKARDFISDAYRIKIAKLKEIKERVICLETLAKSDLYWDPIVKIEKTESKHPYVYDLQVKNEVFLAGYGGLFVHNSYFVKLEALRSLMTGTEAIIIDPESEYKTLADAVGGEYISFSFNAPAKINPFDLAQIREEGENQLGIKILSLHSLMKVIMGVITPTQEAMLDRALIMTYRNKGITMDPDTQGKEPPLMEDLYKTLIGMEVPDALDLAARIEKFVRGSFVGIFDKQTNINITNPFTVFSVKDLQETLRPIAMFIILDYIWTRVKKDIKKRILIVDEAWHMMKYPDTAQFLWSVVKRARKYYLGLTTITQDVEDFLGQDIGKAIVTNSALQVLLKQSPAAIDKIGEVFYLSQGEKNLLLAANVGEGIFFAGPHHAPIRVVASTEEDKLITTKPLEVAKVNPNAYEAK
;
A
#
# COMPACT_ATOMS: atom_id res chain seq x y z
N MET A 1 43.12 48.85 9.30
CA MET A 1 41.91 48.27 8.67
C MET A 1 41.97 46.77 8.92
N LYS A 2 41.15 46.22 9.84
CA LYS A 2 39.80 45.63 9.60
C LYS A 2 39.87 44.23 8.95
N PRO A 3 39.12 43.23 9.44
CA PRO A 3 39.56 42.48 10.63
C PRO A 3 39.55 40.94 10.44
N THR A 4 40.00 40.23 11.48
CA THR A 4 40.35 38.81 11.52
C THR A 4 39.20 37.83 11.83
N ASN A 5 39.49 36.54 11.59
CA ASN A 5 38.73 35.32 11.89
C ASN A 5 38.10 35.25 13.30
N ASP A 6 37.04 34.45 13.46
CA ASP A 6 37.19 33.11 14.08
C ASP A 6 35.96 32.18 14.03
N ASN A 7 36.27 30.88 13.89
CA ASN A 7 35.58 29.66 14.36
C ASN A 7 34.04 29.52 14.28
N GLN A 8 33.60 28.56 13.48
CA GLN A 8 32.29 27.90 13.59
C GLN A 8 32.41 26.55 14.31
N SER A 9 31.54 26.30 15.28
CA SER A 9 31.23 24.99 15.86
C SER A 9 29.70 24.84 16.02
N PRO A 10 29.15 23.61 16.06
CA PRO A 10 27.81 23.36 15.52
C PRO A 10 26.67 23.59 16.52
N ILE A 11 25.55 24.13 16.01
CA ILE A 11 24.30 24.24 16.77
C ILE A 11 23.46 22.97 16.60
N ASN A 12 23.49 22.11 17.62
CA ASN A 12 22.35 21.25 17.91
C ASN A 12 21.19 22.12 18.41
N ASN A 13 20.02 22.01 17.79
CA ASN A 13 18.73 22.14 18.47
C ASN A 13 17.58 21.66 17.57
N ILE A 14 16.97 20.54 17.96
CA ILE A 14 15.73 20.02 17.39
C ILE A 14 14.58 20.91 17.88
N PRO A 15 13.61 21.32 17.04
CA PRO A 15 12.43 22.02 17.52
C PRO A 15 11.53 21.04 18.29
N THR A 16 11.35 21.28 19.58
CA THR A 16 10.33 20.63 20.42
C THR A 16 8.93 20.88 19.83
N PRO A 17 8.00 19.90 19.86
CA PRO A 17 6.64 20.12 19.39
C PRO A 17 5.94 21.22 20.20
N THR A 18 5.30 22.16 19.51
CA THR A 18 4.48 23.21 20.13
C THR A 18 3.35 22.61 20.97
N PRO A 19 3.03 23.20 22.14
CA PRO A 19 2.01 22.66 23.03
C PRO A 19 0.60 22.72 22.41
N GLN A 20 -0.18 21.67 22.69
CA GLN A 20 -1.62 21.58 22.48
C GLN A 20 -2.36 22.60 23.37
N PRO A 21 -3.60 23.00 23.04
CA PRO A 21 -4.45 23.74 23.96
C PRO A 21 -4.64 22.94 25.25
N GLU A 22 -4.51 23.61 26.40
CA GLU A 22 -4.38 22.96 27.70
C GLU A 22 -5.76 22.63 28.27
N THR A 23 -6.23 21.40 28.04
CA THR A 23 -7.55 20.90 28.48
C THR A 23 -7.59 20.41 29.93
N LYS A 24 -6.51 20.57 30.71
CA LYS A 24 -6.42 20.14 32.12
C LYS A 24 -5.84 21.26 33.00
N PRO A 25 -6.28 21.39 34.28
CA PRO A 25 -5.82 22.46 35.16
C PRO A 25 -4.31 22.37 35.39
N LYS A 26 -3.63 23.52 35.38
CA LYS A 26 -2.20 23.59 35.73
C LYS A 26 -2.00 23.40 37.23
N LEU A 27 -1.12 22.46 37.57
CA LEU A 27 -0.60 22.26 38.92
C LEU A 27 0.80 22.87 39.03
N VAL A 28 1.17 23.29 40.24
CA VAL A 28 2.53 23.71 40.54
C VAL A 28 3.41 22.47 40.63
N SER A 29 4.65 22.53 40.14
CA SER A 29 5.58 21.41 40.27
C SER A 29 5.79 21.07 41.76
N PRO A 30 5.60 19.81 42.20
CA PRO A 30 5.74 19.45 43.61
C PRO A 30 7.11 19.81 44.20
N ASN A 31 8.18 19.67 43.41
CA ASN A 31 9.53 20.05 43.83
C ASN A 31 9.65 21.56 44.10
N VAL A 32 8.96 22.40 43.32
CA VAL A 32 8.94 23.85 43.52
C VAL A 32 8.14 24.22 44.77
N ALA A 33 6.96 23.63 44.96
CA ALA A 33 6.13 23.85 46.14
C ALA A 33 6.85 23.42 47.45
N ILE A 34 7.43 22.22 47.48
CA ILE A 34 8.21 21.73 48.64
C ILE A 34 9.41 22.64 48.92
N SER A 35 10.10 23.14 47.89
CA SER A 35 11.22 24.09 48.08
C SER A 35 10.79 25.46 48.64
N GLN A 36 9.50 25.78 48.59
CA GLN A 36 8.89 27.00 49.15
C GLN A 36 8.25 26.75 50.53
N GLY A 37 8.40 25.56 51.11
CA GLY A 37 7.81 25.20 52.41
C GLY A 37 6.32 24.85 52.36
N LEU A 38 5.74 24.71 51.16
CA LEU A 38 4.36 24.26 50.96
C LEU A 38 4.27 22.73 51.07
N THR A 39 3.15 22.21 51.54
CA THR A 39 2.92 20.76 51.56
C THR A 39 2.59 20.22 50.17
N VAL A 40 2.65 18.89 50.01
CA VAL A 40 2.21 18.23 48.77
C VAL A 40 0.72 18.52 48.49
N PHE A 41 -0.10 18.67 49.53
CA PHE A 41 -1.52 19.04 49.38
C PHE A 41 -1.68 20.45 48.81
N ASP A 42 -0.91 21.42 49.30
CA ASP A 42 -0.92 22.80 48.78
C ASP A 42 -0.42 22.87 47.32
N ALA A 43 0.47 21.96 46.91
CA ALA A 43 1.00 21.88 45.55
C ALA A 43 -0.02 21.36 44.51
N ILE A 44 -0.91 20.47 44.94
CA ILE A 44 -1.94 19.85 44.09
C ILE A 44 -3.33 20.51 44.24
N ALA A 45 -3.51 21.37 45.24
CA ALA A 45 -4.74 22.13 45.42
C ALA A 45 -4.95 23.11 44.24
N PRO A 46 -6.19 23.29 43.76
CA PRO A 46 -6.50 24.29 42.77
C PRO A 46 -6.38 25.71 43.34
N GLN A 47 -5.97 26.66 42.51
CA GLN A 47 -5.84 28.08 42.88
C GLN A 47 -7.20 28.75 43.05
N SER A 48 -8.20 28.33 42.28
CA SER A 48 -9.59 28.78 42.42
C SER A 48 -10.58 27.72 41.92
N ILE A 49 -11.73 27.64 42.58
CA ILE A 49 -12.91 26.90 42.13
C ILE A 49 -14.07 27.90 42.02
N GLU A 50 -14.84 27.81 40.95
CA GLU A 50 -16.03 28.62 40.70
C GLU A 50 -17.16 27.69 40.19
N ILE A 51 -18.35 27.79 40.78
CA ILE A 51 -19.50 26.92 40.48
C ILE A 51 -20.61 27.81 39.89
N ASP A 52 -21.03 27.50 38.67
CA ASP A 52 -22.14 28.16 37.97
C ASP A 52 -23.30 27.15 37.79
N PHE A 53 -24.46 27.62 37.32
CA PHE A 53 -25.67 26.83 37.12
C PHE A 53 -25.49 25.67 36.13
N ASP A 54 -24.62 25.82 35.14
CA ASP A 54 -24.52 24.91 33.98
C ASP A 54 -23.08 24.54 33.60
N TYR A 55 -22.10 24.97 34.40
CA TYR A 55 -20.70 24.54 34.32
C TYR A 55 -19.99 24.76 35.67
N PHE A 56 -18.86 24.09 35.83
CA PHE A 56 -17.95 24.18 36.97
C PHE A 56 -16.57 24.58 36.45
N LYS A 57 -15.80 25.39 37.20
CA LYS A 57 -14.50 25.90 36.73
C LYS A 57 -13.41 25.66 37.77
N ILE A 58 -12.31 25.05 37.34
CA ILE A 58 -11.07 24.92 38.13
C ILE A 58 -9.98 25.75 37.45
N ASN A 59 -9.41 26.71 38.19
CA ASN A 59 -8.42 27.66 37.70
C ASN A 59 -8.93 28.38 36.42
N ASP A 60 -8.38 28.01 35.26
CA ASP A 60 -8.72 28.55 33.94
C ASP A 60 -9.52 27.57 33.04
N VAL A 61 -9.82 26.35 33.53
CA VAL A 61 -10.51 25.30 32.75
C VAL A 61 -11.97 25.19 33.20
N TYR A 62 -12.87 25.20 32.22
CA TYR A 62 -14.30 25.03 32.39
C TYR A 62 -14.69 23.57 32.15
N PHE A 63 -15.62 23.05 32.94
CA PHE A 63 -16.11 21.68 32.90
C PHE A 63 -17.64 21.70 32.86
N ARG A 64 -18.24 20.86 32.02
CA ARG A 64 -19.68 20.56 32.07
C ARG A 64 -19.88 19.06 32.12
N THR A 65 -20.63 18.61 33.12
CA THR A 65 -21.10 17.22 33.21
C THR A 65 -22.46 17.09 32.57
N ILE A 66 -22.59 16.07 31.73
CA ILE A 66 -23.86 15.54 31.24
C ILE A 66 -24.03 14.09 31.71
N PHE A 67 -25.26 13.69 31.96
CA PHE A 67 -25.63 12.32 32.33
C PHE A 67 -26.62 11.75 31.30
N VAL A 68 -26.62 10.43 31.14
CA VAL A 68 -27.57 9.75 30.24
C VAL A 68 -28.86 9.40 30.99
N GLY A 69 -29.96 10.03 30.59
CA GLY A 69 -31.29 9.80 31.16
C GLY A 69 -32.14 8.79 30.39
N GLY A 70 -31.77 8.43 29.16
CA GLY A 70 -32.51 7.49 28.31
C GLY A 70 -31.61 6.75 27.33
N TYR A 71 -31.95 5.48 27.09
CA TYR A 71 -31.15 4.50 26.34
C TYR A 71 -31.96 3.94 25.16
N PRO A 72 -31.31 3.47 24.07
CA PRO A 72 -31.98 2.71 23.02
C PRO A 72 -32.58 1.40 23.55
N ARG A 73 -33.64 0.89 22.90
CA ARG A 73 -34.30 -0.38 23.28
C ARG A 73 -33.40 -1.61 23.10
N PHE A 74 -32.42 -1.54 22.20
CA PHE A 74 -31.47 -2.60 21.92
C PHE A 74 -30.07 -2.00 21.74
N VAL A 75 -29.06 -2.71 22.25
CA VAL A 75 -27.65 -2.33 22.14
C VAL A 75 -26.85 -3.50 21.55
N SER A 76 -25.87 -3.19 20.71
CA SER A 76 -24.92 -4.15 20.16
C SER A 76 -23.53 -3.92 20.76
N PRO A 77 -22.63 -4.90 20.80
CA PRO A 77 -21.23 -4.67 21.16
C PRO A 77 -20.65 -3.47 20.37
N GLY A 78 -19.96 -2.57 21.06
CA GLY A 78 -19.29 -1.41 20.43
C GLY A 78 -20.20 -0.21 20.13
N TRP A 79 -21.47 -0.23 20.56
CA TRP A 79 -22.42 0.85 20.27
C TRP A 79 -22.01 2.24 20.81
N LEU A 80 -21.12 2.31 21.81
CA LEU A 80 -20.55 3.57 22.33
C LEU A 80 -19.25 4.03 21.62
N GLU A 81 -18.71 3.26 20.65
CA GLU A 81 -17.51 3.62 19.89
C GLU A 81 -17.51 5.06 19.33
N PRO A 82 -18.62 5.62 18.80
CA PRO A 82 -18.62 6.99 18.29
C PRO A 82 -18.52 8.08 19.37
N VAL A 83 -18.74 7.73 20.64
CA VAL A 83 -18.58 8.62 21.80
C VAL A 83 -17.16 8.49 22.37
N VAL A 84 -16.62 7.27 22.39
CA VAL A 84 -15.25 6.98 22.85
C VAL A 84 -14.21 7.56 21.88
N ASN A 85 -14.44 7.43 20.58
CA ASN A 85 -13.56 7.96 19.52
C ASN A 85 -13.87 9.42 19.14
N PHE A 86 -14.49 10.19 20.03
CA PHE A 86 -14.87 11.56 19.75
C PHE A 86 -13.65 12.49 19.74
N ASP A 87 -13.60 13.44 18.79
CA ASP A 87 -12.45 14.32 18.52
C ASP A 87 -12.34 15.50 19.53
N SER A 88 -12.36 15.19 20.83
CA SER A 88 -12.15 16.11 21.96
C SER A 88 -11.80 15.33 23.24
N SER A 89 -11.13 15.98 24.20
CA SER A 89 -10.92 15.38 25.53
C SER A 89 -12.25 15.25 26.27
N LEU A 90 -12.55 14.06 26.79
CA LEU A 90 -13.74 13.77 27.59
C LEU A 90 -13.32 12.92 28.80
N ASP A 91 -13.92 13.16 29.95
CA ASP A 91 -13.83 12.27 31.10
C ASP A 91 -15.15 11.49 31.20
N ILE A 92 -15.12 10.18 30.88
CA ILE A 92 -16.30 9.30 30.86
C ILE A 92 -16.26 8.40 32.10
N SER A 93 -17.41 8.18 32.74
CA SER A 93 -17.52 7.22 33.84
C SER A 93 -18.82 6.41 33.78
N PHE A 94 -18.66 5.13 34.12
CA PHE A 94 -19.73 4.15 34.24
C PHE A 94 -19.75 3.62 35.66
N TYR A 95 -20.94 3.56 36.27
CA TYR A 95 -21.15 2.86 37.54
C TYR A 95 -22.09 1.69 37.31
N ILE A 96 -21.76 0.54 37.91
CA ILE A 96 -22.49 -0.72 37.74
C ILE A 96 -22.73 -1.28 39.15
N TYR A 97 -23.96 -1.22 39.63
CA TYR A 97 -24.35 -1.72 40.94
C TYR A 97 -25.15 -3.03 40.78
N PRO A 98 -24.74 -4.15 41.38
CA PRO A 98 -25.52 -5.38 41.35
C PRO A 98 -26.81 -5.23 42.15
N VAL A 99 -27.95 -5.61 41.55
CA VAL A 99 -29.26 -5.59 42.21
C VAL A 99 -29.64 -7.01 42.66
N ASP A 100 -30.32 -7.15 43.80
CA ASP A 100 -30.90 -8.44 44.20
C ASP A 100 -31.98 -8.86 43.18
N GLY A 101 -31.77 -10.01 42.53
CA GLY A 101 -32.71 -10.54 41.54
C GLY A 101 -34.11 -10.79 42.11
N LYS A 102 -34.26 -10.97 43.43
CA LYS A 102 -35.57 -11.20 44.06
C LYS A 102 -36.47 -9.98 43.99
N SER A 103 -35.98 -8.78 44.33
CA SER A 103 -36.80 -7.55 44.29
C SER A 103 -37.20 -7.20 42.85
N VAL A 104 -36.27 -7.34 41.91
CA VAL A 104 -36.54 -7.14 40.48
C VAL A 104 -37.62 -8.10 39.97
N LEU A 105 -37.55 -9.39 40.32
CA LEU A 105 -38.56 -10.37 39.92
C LEU A 105 -39.96 -10.06 40.47
N ASP A 106 -40.07 -9.57 41.70
CA ASP A 106 -41.35 -9.20 42.31
C ASP A 106 -41.94 -7.91 41.70
N ASP A 107 -41.10 -6.92 41.36
CA ASP A 107 -41.52 -5.74 40.58
C ASP A 107 -41.94 -6.11 39.14
N LEU A 108 -41.21 -7.03 38.48
CA LEU A 108 -41.55 -7.51 37.14
C LEU A 108 -42.89 -8.26 37.14
N ARG A 109 -43.14 -9.11 38.16
CA ARG A 109 -44.43 -9.79 38.35
C ARG A 109 -45.58 -8.80 38.49
N ARG A 110 -45.41 -7.76 39.30
CA ARG A 110 -46.41 -6.69 39.45
C ARG A 110 -46.70 -6.01 38.11
N LYS A 111 -45.66 -5.67 37.34
CA LYS A 111 -45.80 -5.05 36.01
C LYS A 111 -46.44 -5.96 34.97
N ILE A 112 -46.12 -7.24 34.97
CA ILE A 112 -46.77 -8.26 34.12
C ILE A 112 -48.28 -8.31 34.43
N ALA A 113 -48.65 -8.40 35.72
CA ALA A 113 -50.06 -8.42 36.12
C ALA A 113 -50.82 -7.12 35.78
N GLU A 114 -50.18 -5.95 35.92
CA GLU A 114 -50.75 -4.66 35.48
C GLU A 114 -51.04 -4.66 33.97
N MET A 115 -50.09 -5.09 33.14
CA MET A 115 -50.24 -5.14 31.68
C MET A 115 -51.25 -6.21 31.22
N GLU A 116 -51.31 -7.36 31.89
CA GLU A 116 -52.33 -8.39 31.64
C GLU A 116 -53.74 -7.88 31.99
N ALA A 117 -53.90 -7.15 33.10
CA ALA A 117 -55.16 -6.53 33.47
C ALA A 117 -55.59 -5.42 32.50
N GLU A 118 -54.65 -4.60 32.01
CA GLU A 118 -54.90 -3.59 30.97
C GLU A 118 -55.41 -4.23 29.68
N ILE A 119 -54.72 -5.26 29.18
CA ILE A 119 -55.11 -6.01 27.98
C ILE A 119 -56.48 -6.69 28.17
N SER A 120 -56.73 -7.35 29.32
CA SER A 120 -58.04 -7.96 29.61
C SER A 120 -59.15 -6.91 29.63
N THR A 121 -58.90 -5.76 30.26
CA THR A 121 -59.87 -4.66 30.35
C THR A 121 -60.23 -4.09 28.98
N ASP A 122 -59.28 -3.95 28.07
CA ASP A 122 -59.57 -3.47 26.71
C ASP A 122 -60.30 -4.54 25.88
N ILE A 123 -59.95 -5.83 26.00
CA ILE A 123 -60.68 -6.94 25.36
C ILE A 123 -62.14 -7.00 25.86
N GLU A 124 -62.35 -6.95 27.17
CA GLU A 124 -63.69 -6.94 27.79
C GLU A 124 -64.54 -5.73 27.37
N ARG A 125 -63.89 -4.59 27.12
CA ARG A 125 -64.55 -3.37 26.61
C ARG A 125 -64.72 -3.35 25.09
N GLY A 126 -64.37 -4.43 24.39
CA GLY A 126 -64.45 -4.52 22.92
C GLY A 126 -63.52 -3.57 22.18
N ARG A 127 -62.44 -3.13 22.84
CA ARG A 127 -61.42 -2.23 22.28
C ARG A 127 -60.32 -3.04 21.61
N ILE A 128 -59.63 -2.41 20.65
CA ILE A 128 -58.43 -2.97 20.05
C ILE A 128 -57.30 -2.83 21.08
N VAL A 129 -56.70 -3.95 21.46
CA VAL A 129 -55.53 -4.00 22.36
C VAL A 129 -54.40 -3.16 21.78
N ASP A 130 -53.78 -2.29 22.58
CA ASP A 130 -52.59 -1.54 22.16
C ASP A 130 -51.43 -2.51 21.85
N PRO A 131 -50.93 -2.57 20.59
CA PRO A 131 -49.76 -3.38 20.25
C PRO A 131 -48.52 -3.02 21.07
N SER A 132 -48.41 -1.78 21.59
CA SER A 132 -47.31 -1.38 22.48
C SER A 132 -47.39 -2.07 23.84
N THR A 133 -48.57 -2.18 24.45
CA THR A 133 -48.75 -2.90 25.73
C THR A 133 -48.57 -4.41 25.55
N GLN A 134 -49.04 -4.98 24.43
CA GLN A 134 -48.80 -6.39 24.11
C GLN A 134 -47.30 -6.71 23.95
N ALA A 135 -46.54 -5.87 23.24
CA ALA A 135 -45.09 -6.05 23.08
C ALA A 135 -44.31 -5.91 24.40
N LYS A 136 -44.69 -4.98 25.28
CA LYS A 136 -44.07 -4.84 26.62
C LYS A 136 -44.30 -6.07 27.49
N LEU A 137 -45.48 -6.70 27.40
CA LEU A 137 -45.80 -7.92 28.14
C LEU A 137 -44.96 -9.11 27.66
N GLU A 138 -44.74 -9.24 26.34
CA GLU A 138 -43.88 -10.28 25.76
C GLU A 138 -42.41 -10.11 26.18
N ASP A 139 -41.86 -8.89 26.05
CA ASP A 139 -40.51 -8.55 26.53
C ASP A 139 -40.35 -8.86 28.04
N ALA A 140 -41.31 -8.44 28.87
CA ALA A 140 -41.26 -8.65 30.32
C ALA A 140 -41.31 -10.14 30.70
N ARG A 141 -42.13 -10.96 30.03
CA ARG A 141 -42.18 -12.41 30.26
C ARG A 141 -40.87 -13.10 29.86
N SER A 142 -40.28 -12.73 28.72
CA SER A 142 -38.98 -13.26 28.27
C SER A 142 -37.87 -12.95 29.28
N LEU A 143 -37.81 -11.70 29.76
CA LEU A 143 -36.82 -11.26 30.73
C LEU A 143 -37.02 -11.91 32.11
N GLN A 144 -38.28 -12.15 32.53
CA GLN A 144 -38.59 -12.93 33.72
C GLN A 144 -38.03 -14.35 33.65
N GLU A 145 -38.21 -15.01 32.50
CA GLU A 145 -37.76 -16.39 32.29
C GLU A 145 -36.21 -16.48 32.34
N GLN A 146 -35.51 -15.53 31.72
CA GLN A 146 -34.05 -15.45 31.73
C GLN A 146 -33.48 -15.19 33.14
N LEU A 147 -34.12 -14.33 33.92
CA LEU A 147 -33.77 -14.09 35.34
C LEU A 147 -33.97 -15.34 36.21
N VAL A 148 -35.13 -16.01 36.09
CA VAL A 148 -35.43 -17.23 36.88
C VAL A 148 -34.48 -18.36 36.54
N LYS A 149 -34.02 -18.45 35.28
CA LYS A 149 -33.01 -19.42 34.84
C LYS A 149 -31.58 -19.04 35.26
N GLY A 150 -31.36 -17.85 35.82
CA GLY A 150 -30.03 -17.35 36.18
C GLY A 150 -29.10 -17.07 34.98
N ILE A 151 -29.68 -16.96 33.77
CA ILE A 151 -28.95 -16.62 32.54
C ILE A 151 -28.61 -15.13 32.58
N GLU A 152 -29.58 -14.31 33.00
CA GLU A 152 -29.41 -12.87 33.18
C GLU A 152 -29.45 -12.47 34.65
N ARG A 153 -28.78 -11.36 34.96
CA ARG A 153 -28.80 -10.64 36.24
C ARG A 153 -29.08 -9.16 35.97
N PHE A 154 -29.63 -8.47 36.95
CA PHE A 154 -29.89 -7.04 36.85
C PHE A 154 -28.82 -6.21 37.55
N TYR A 155 -28.51 -5.08 36.93
CA TYR A 155 -27.62 -4.06 37.45
C TYR A 155 -28.27 -2.68 37.31
N GLU A 156 -28.00 -1.82 38.26
CA GLU A 156 -28.22 -0.39 38.14
C GLU A 156 -26.99 0.24 37.47
N PHE A 157 -27.19 0.86 36.30
CA PHE A 157 -26.15 1.42 35.45
C PHE A 157 -26.25 2.95 35.38
N SER A 158 -25.18 3.65 35.76
CA SER A 158 -25.02 5.09 35.59
C SER A 158 -24.01 5.38 34.46
N PHE A 159 -24.25 6.43 33.67
CA PHE A 159 -23.33 6.86 32.59
C PHE A 159 -23.24 8.39 32.57
N TYR A 160 -22.03 8.88 32.82
CA TYR A 160 -21.69 10.31 32.90
C TYR A 160 -20.55 10.65 31.93
N ILE A 161 -20.60 11.88 31.40
CA ILE A 161 -19.56 12.45 30.54
C ILE A 161 -19.29 13.88 31.02
N THR A 162 -18.05 14.17 31.37
CA THR A 162 -17.57 15.51 31.69
C THR A 162 -16.71 16.05 30.57
N ILE A 163 -17.03 17.27 30.15
CA ILE A 163 -16.45 17.95 28.99
C ILE A 163 -15.55 19.08 29.52
N PRO A 164 -14.22 18.95 29.50
CA PRO A 164 -13.30 20.07 29.72
C PRO A 164 -13.21 21.00 28.51
N ALA A 165 -13.10 22.30 28.75
CA ALA A 165 -12.89 23.34 27.74
C ALA A 165 -12.12 24.54 28.30
N SER A 166 -11.44 25.28 27.43
CA SER A 166 -10.71 26.51 27.78
C SER A 166 -11.59 27.76 27.86
N SER A 167 -12.85 27.66 27.41
CA SER A 167 -13.84 28.76 27.42
C SER A 167 -15.27 28.22 27.41
N VAL A 168 -16.23 29.04 27.87
CA VAL A 168 -17.66 28.69 27.86
C VAL A 168 -18.20 28.53 26.43
N GLU A 169 -17.67 29.29 25.47
CA GLU A 169 -18.02 29.15 24.05
C GLU A 169 -17.57 27.81 23.45
N GLU A 170 -16.34 27.37 23.76
CA GLU A 170 -15.83 26.05 23.39
C GLU A 170 -16.63 24.93 24.08
N LEU A 171 -16.90 25.09 25.38
CA LEU A 171 -17.72 24.16 26.17
C LEU A 171 -19.08 23.93 25.49
N ASN A 172 -19.80 25.00 25.16
CA ASN A 172 -21.09 24.94 24.46
C ASN A 172 -21.00 24.28 23.07
N HIS A 173 -19.89 24.50 22.34
CA HIS A 173 -19.69 23.86 21.04
C HIS A 173 -19.49 22.34 21.18
N VAL A 174 -18.57 21.92 22.05
CA VAL A 174 -18.26 20.50 22.28
C VAL A 174 -19.45 19.77 22.88
N THR A 175 -20.15 20.35 23.87
CA THR A 175 -21.39 19.80 24.43
C THR A 175 -22.40 19.50 23.31
N LYS A 176 -22.70 20.47 22.45
CA LYS A 176 -23.68 20.29 21.37
C LYS A 176 -23.28 19.21 20.35
N GLN A 177 -21.98 19.05 20.09
CA GLN A 177 -21.51 17.96 19.22
C GLN A 177 -21.66 16.59 19.89
N ILE A 178 -21.35 16.48 21.19
CA ILE A 178 -21.57 15.26 21.98
C ILE A 178 -23.06 14.89 22.03
N GLU A 179 -23.93 15.84 22.34
CA GLU A 179 -25.39 15.61 22.33
C GLU A 179 -25.89 15.16 20.95
N SER A 180 -25.37 15.73 19.87
CA SER A 180 -25.70 15.30 18.51
C SER A 180 -25.21 13.88 18.20
N GLN A 181 -24.07 13.47 18.76
CA GLN A 181 -23.51 12.14 18.60
C GLN A 181 -24.29 11.10 19.40
N LEU A 182 -24.59 11.39 20.67
CA LEU A 182 -25.47 10.58 21.52
C LEU A 182 -26.87 10.44 20.91
N GLY A 183 -27.46 11.53 20.41
CA GLY A 183 -28.77 11.49 19.74
C GLY A 183 -28.81 10.60 18.49
N SER A 184 -27.70 10.48 17.75
CA SER A 184 -27.58 9.54 16.62
C SER A 184 -27.60 8.06 17.04
N LEU A 185 -27.25 7.77 18.29
CA LEU A 185 -27.30 6.46 18.92
C LEU A 185 -28.63 6.23 19.66
N LEU A 186 -29.60 7.14 19.50
CA LEU A 186 -30.87 7.19 20.24
C LEU A 186 -30.69 7.32 21.77
N ILE A 187 -29.54 7.83 22.21
CA ILE A 187 -29.24 8.14 23.62
C ILE A 187 -29.79 9.53 23.95
N VAL A 188 -30.41 9.67 25.11
CA VAL A 188 -30.92 10.96 25.62
C VAL A 188 -30.04 11.44 26.78
N SER A 189 -29.16 12.39 26.49
CA SER A 189 -28.35 13.11 27.47
C SER A 189 -29.11 14.26 28.13
N LYS A 190 -28.68 14.63 29.35
CA LYS A 190 -29.11 15.82 30.08
C LYS A 190 -27.93 16.47 30.78
N HIS A 191 -27.94 17.79 30.91
CA HIS A 191 -26.96 18.53 31.72
C HIS A 191 -27.23 18.32 33.22
N ALA A 192 -26.17 18.23 34.03
CA ALA A 192 -26.24 18.27 35.50
C ALA A 192 -26.47 19.72 36.01
N ILE A 193 -27.54 20.39 35.53
CA ILE A 193 -27.87 21.77 35.92
C ILE A 193 -28.07 21.84 37.44
N LEU A 194 -27.51 22.88 38.08
CA LEU A 194 -27.43 23.08 39.53
C LEU A 194 -26.58 22.04 40.30
N ASP A 195 -26.04 21.01 39.65
CA ASP A 195 -25.34 19.89 40.31
C ASP A 195 -24.02 19.51 39.61
N GLN A 196 -23.37 20.52 39.01
CA GLN A 196 -22.14 20.34 38.23
C GLN A 196 -20.94 19.88 39.09
N GLU A 197 -20.91 20.20 40.38
CA GLU A 197 -19.89 19.72 41.32
C GLU A 197 -20.02 18.21 41.56
N ALA A 198 -21.22 17.71 41.87
CA ALA A 198 -21.47 16.28 42.00
C ALA A 198 -21.21 15.56 40.66
N GLY A 199 -21.59 16.16 39.53
CA GLY A 199 -21.27 15.65 38.20
C GLY A 199 -19.76 15.48 37.97
N PHE A 200 -18.99 16.53 38.22
CA PHE A 200 -17.53 16.50 38.07
C PHE A 200 -16.88 15.44 38.96
N LEU A 201 -17.30 15.37 40.24
CA LEU A 201 -16.84 14.35 41.18
C LEU A 201 -17.22 12.93 40.76
N SER A 202 -18.35 12.76 40.07
CA SER A 202 -18.81 11.45 39.55
C SER A 202 -17.98 10.95 38.36
N THR A 203 -17.33 11.85 37.61
CA THR A 203 -16.40 11.49 36.52
C THR A 203 -14.93 11.52 36.92
N ALA A 204 -14.60 12.10 38.07
CA ALA A 204 -13.25 12.15 38.60
C ALA A 204 -12.77 10.75 39.03
N PRO A 205 -11.45 10.46 39.02
CA PRO A 205 -10.88 9.14 39.29
C PRO A 205 -10.90 8.74 40.80
N PHE A 206 -11.94 9.13 41.52
CA PHE A 206 -12.19 8.76 42.92
C PHE A 206 -13.13 7.55 43.05
N GLY A 207 -13.83 7.16 41.98
CA GLY A 207 -14.78 6.05 41.99
C GLY A 207 -16.01 6.30 42.87
N MET A 208 -16.52 7.55 42.88
CA MET A 208 -17.65 7.97 43.71
C MET A 208 -18.80 8.49 42.84
N ASP A 209 -19.87 7.72 42.65
CA ASP A 209 -21.11 8.23 42.06
C ASP A 209 -21.78 9.21 43.03
N ARG A 210 -21.76 10.50 42.69
CA ARG A 210 -22.40 11.57 43.48
C ARG A 210 -23.74 12.03 42.89
N LEU A 211 -23.95 11.83 41.59
CA LEU A 211 -25.24 12.12 40.93
C LEU A 211 -26.28 11.03 41.19
N ASN A 212 -25.85 9.77 41.31
CA ASN A 212 -26.67 8.59 41.56
C ASN A 212 -27.88 8.44 40.59
N VAL A 213 -27.66 8.76 39.30
CA VAL A 213 -28.67 8.64 38.25
C VAL A 213 -28.51 7.31 37.52
N THR A 214 -29.08 6.26 38.13
CA THR A 214 -29.02 4.88 37.63
C THR A 214 -30.17 4.55 36.68
N ARG A 215 -29.97 3.54 35.82
CA ARG A 215 -31.00 2.84 35.06
C ARG A 215 -30.79 1.33 35.14
N ASN A 216 -31.87 0.58 35.31
CA ASN A 216 -31.81 -0.89 35.31
C ASN A 216 -31.43 -1.42 33.91
N MET A 217 -30.44 -2.31 33.88
CA MET A 217 -30.00 -3.05 32.70
C MET A 217 -29.74 -4.52 33.05
N ASP A 218 -29.93 -5.40 32.07
CA ASP A 218 -29.50 -6.80 32.12
C ASP A 218 -27.99 -6.94 31.90
N THR A 219 -27.44 -8.13 32.18
CA THR A 219 -25.99 -8.41 32.09
C THR A 219 -25.47 -8.27 30.67
N THR A 220 -26.23 -8.74 29.67
CA THR A 220 -25.85 -8.64 28.27
C THR A 220 -25.78 -7.17 27.84
N SER A 221 -26.79 -6.36 28.14
CA SER A 221 -26.79 -4.92 27.87
C SER A 221 -25.60 -4.21 28.52
N VAL A 222 -25.35 -4.44 29.82
CA VAL A 222 -24.18 -3.86 30.52
C VAL A 222 -22.86 -4.32 29.90
N ALA A 223 -22.73 -5.59 29.52
CA ALA A 223 -21.51 -6.09 28.87
C ALA A 223 -21.21 -5.38 27.54
N THR A 224 -22.23 -4.93 26.79
CA THR A 224 -22.02 -4.16 25.55
C THR A 224 -21.55 -2.72 25.77
N THR A 225 -21.65 -2.16 26.99
CA THR A 225 -21.20 -0.78 27.28
C THR A 225 -19.70 -0.66 27.46
N PHE A 226 -18.96 -1.78 27.46
CA PHE A 226 -17.51 -1.78 27.63
C PHE A 226 -16.83 -1.03 26.46
N PRO A 227 -16.09 0.07 26.70
CA PRO A 227 -15.63 0.99 25.65
C PRO A 227 -14.44 0.48 24.82
N LEU A 228 -13.95 -0.74 25.08
CA LEU A 228 -12.73 -1.32 24.53
C LEU A 228 -13.03 -2.44 23.51
N THR A 229 -13.95 -2.19 22.58
CA THR A 229 -14.28 -3.15 21.50
C THR A 229 -13.24 -3.21 20.39
N SER A 230 -12.47 -2.15 20.18
CA SER A 230 -11.23 -2.22 19.38
C SER A 230 -10.05 -2.57 20.29
N SER A 231 -9.47 -3.76 20.13
CA SER A 231 -8.17 -4.06 20.73
C SER A 231 -7.08 -3.23 20.05
N GLU A 232 -6.60 -2.18 20.71
CA GLU A 232 -5.37 -1.50 20.31
C GLU A 232 -4.19 -2.46 20.48
N LEU A 233 -3.78 -3.08 19.38
CA LEU A 233 -2.60 -3.94 19.29
C LEU A 233 -1.31 -3.10 19.19
N SER A 234 -1.11 -2.22 20.17
CA SER A 234 0.03 -1.32 20.25
C SER A 234 0.68 -1.36 21.63
N SER A 235 1.97 -1.67 21.68
CA SER A 235 2.83 -1.59 22.87
C SER A 235 3.81 -0.42 22.73
N ASP A 236 4.25 0.11 23.87
CA ASP A 236 5.37 1.06 23.97
C ASP A 236 6.72 0.47 23.49
N ARG A 237 6.79 -0.85 23.27
CA ARG A 237 8.03 -1.60 22.95
C ARG A 237 7.82 -2.62 21.85
N GLY A 238 8.89 -2.87 21.10
CA GLY A 238 8.97 -3.89 20.07
C GLY A 238 9.11 -3.33 18.67
N VAL A 239 8.57 -4.04 17.67
CA VAL A 239 8.71 -3.69 16.25
C VAL A 239 7.37 -3.26 15.66
N LEU A 240 7.43 -2.32 14.71
CA LEU A 240 6.29 -1.93 13.90
C LEU A 240 5.95 -3.05 12.90
N TYR A 241 4.80 -3.68 13.05
CA TYR A 241 4.28 -4.67 12.09
C TYR A 241 3.51 -4.00 10.95
N GLY A 242 2.79 -2.91 11.25
CA GLY A 242 2.04 -2.14 10.27
C GLY A 242 1.20 -1.05 10.94
N ILE A 243 0.21 -0.54 10.22
CA ILE A 243 -0.84 0.33 10.74
C ILE A 243 -2.18 -0.40 10.69
N ASN A 244 -3.04 -0.14 11.66
CA ASN A 244 -4.39 -0.67 11.67
C ASN A 244 -5.17 -0.04 10.51
N SER A 245 -5.73 -0.86 9.62
CA SER A 245 -6.34 -0.35 8.38
C SER A 245 -7.71 0.31 8.56
N GLN A 246 -8.28 0.30 9.77
CA GLN A 246 -9.56 0.93 10.10
C GLN A 246 -9.40 2.29 10.81
N ASN A 247 -8.47 2.39 11.77
CA ASN A 247 -8.26 3.61 12.57
C ASN A 247 -6.87 4.25 12.40
N GLU A 248 -6.03 3.72 11.50
CA GLU A 248 -4.68 4.20 11.17
C GLU A 248 -3.67 4.24 12.35
N SER A 249 -3.99 3.60 13.49
CA SER A 249 -3.06 3.50 14.62
C SER A 249 -1.89 2.53 14.34
N PHE A 250 -0.75 2.71 15.00
CA PHE A 250 0.40 1.81 14.79
C PHE A 250 0.19 0.46 15.47
N ILE A 251 0.49 -0.63 14.76
CA ILE A 251 0.59 -1.98 15.33
C ILE A 251 2.06 -2.21 15.68
N ILE A 252 2.43 -1.91 16.93
CA ILE A 252 3.79 -2.07 17.47
C ILE A 252 3.75 -3.15 18.55
N PHE A 253 4.66 -4.14 18.48
CA PHE A 253 4.62 -5.27 19.40
C PHE A 253 5.99 -5.91 19.63
N ASP A 254 6.36 -6.22 20.89
CA ASP A 254 7.49 -7.12 21.19
C ASP A 254 6.98 -8.56 21.30
N ARG A 255 7.23 -9.36 20.26
CA ARG A 255 6.85 -10.78 20.22
C ARG A 255 7.51 -11.64 21.33
N PHE A 256 8.55 -11.15 22.00
CA PHE A 256 9.16 -11.82 23.15
C PHE A 256 8.48 -11.50 24.49
N SER A 257 7.46 -10.64 24.50
CA SER A 257 6.59 -10.41 25.66
C SER A 257 5.44 -11.44 25.80
N LEU A 258 5.16 -12.21 24.75
CA LEU A 258 4.06 -13.17 24.69
C LEU A 258 4.41 -14.54 25.29
N GLN A 259 3.38 -15.34 25.60
CA GLN A 259 3.51 -16.70 26.18
C GLN A 259 4.38 -17.67 25.36
N ASN A 260 4.50 -17.40 24.05
CA ASN A 260 5.52 -17.90 23.16
C ASN A 260 5.80 -16.82 22.09
N SER A 261 6.94 -16.89 21.42
CA SER A 261 7.34 -15.88 20.43
C SER A 261 7.12 -16.31 18.99
N ASN A 262 6.35 -17.38 18.73
CA ASN A 262 6.19 -17.96 17.40
C ASN A 262 5.18 -17.17 16.54
N MET A 263 5.33 -17.25 15.20
CA MET A 263 4.37 -16.78 14.21
C MET A 263 3.95 -17.87 13.25
N THR A 264 2.73 -17.73 12.74
CA THR A 264 2.40 -18.25 11.40
C THR A 264 1.85 -17.14 10.51
N ILE A 265 2.38 -17.05 9.29
CA ILE A 265 1.89 -16.13 8.24
C ILE A 265 1.24 -16.98 7.15
N PHE A 266 -0.03 -16.70 6.86
CA PHE A 266 -0.72 -17.23 5.68
C PHE A 266 -0.93 -16.12 4.65
N ALA A 267 -0.38 -16.37 3.46
CA ALA A 267 -0.70 -15.63 2.24
C ALA A 267 -1.37 -16.58 1.22
N THR A 268 -1.78 -16.08 0.06
CA THR A 268 -2.26 -16.92 -1.04
C THR A 268 -1.16 -17.29 -2.02
N SER A 269 -1.00 -18.60 -2.28
CA SER A 269 -0.06 -19.26 -3.23
C SER A 269 0.06 -18.53 -4.56
N GLY A 270 1.12 -17.72 -4.64
CA GLY A 270 1.35 -16.73 -5.68
C GLY A 270 0.12 -15.86 -5.90
N ALA A 271 0.02 -14.70 -5.25
CA ALA A 271 -0.92 -13.65 -5.65
C ALA A 271 -0.79 -13.45 -7.17
N GLY A 272 -1.77 -13.93 -7.94
CA GLY A 272 -1.51 -14.53 -9.25
C GLY A 272 -1.06 -13.55 -10.33
N LYS A 273 0.23 -13.26 -10.41
CA LYS A 273 0.77 -12.22 -11.33
C LYS A 273 0.87 -12.68 -12.78
N SER A 274 0.26 -13.80 -13.14
CA SER A 274 0.37 -14.36 -14.47
C SER A 274 -0.67 -13.81 -15.47
N THR A 275 -0.18 -13.54 -16.69
CA THR A 275 -0.95 -13.11 -17.86
C THR A 275 -1.11 -14.27 -18.86
N SER A 276 -2.09 -14.22 -19.76
CA SER A 276 -2.30 -15.31 -20.74
C SER A 276 -1.16 -15.38 -21.77
N TYR A 277 -0.87 -16.58 -22.28
CA TYR A 277 0.14 -16.86 -23.33
C TYR A 277 0.15 -15.82 -24.47
N ASP A 278 -1.03 -15.44 -24.95
CA ASP A 278 -1.23 -14.56 -26.10
C ASP A 278 -0.92 -13.08 -25.83
N THR A 279 -0.83 -12.68 -24.55
CA THR A 279 -0.50 -11.33 -24.08
C THR A 279 0.79 -10.86 -24.74
N LYS A 280 0.75 -9.72 -25.43
CA LYS A 280 1.93 -9.18 -26.12
C LYS A 280 2.77 -8.36 -25.17
N VAL A 281 4.07 -8.59 -25.16
CA VAL A 281 5.04 -7.82 -24.37
C VAL A 281 6.01 -7.13 -25.34
N LEU A 282 6.37 -5.90 -25.01
CA LEU A 282 7.42 -5.15 -25.69
C LEU A 282 8.72 -5.30 -24.88
N TYR A 283 9.72 -5.95 -25.46
CA TYR A 283 10.99 -6.22 -24.78
C TYR A 283 12.18 -5.76 -25.61
N GLN A 284 13.28 -5.45 -24.93
CA GLN A 284 14.59 -5.19 -25.51
C GLN A 284 15.51 -6.38 -25.24
N ASN A 285 16.21 -6.89 -26.25
CA ASN A 285 17.18 -7.99 -26.08
C ASN A 285 18.55 -7.50 -25.58
N LYS A 286 19.47 -8.42 -25.22
CA LYS A 286 20.87 -8.09 -24.86
C LYS A 286 21.59 -7.19 -25.87
N LYS A 287 21.26 -7.27 -27.17
CA LYS A 287 21.86 -6.42 -28.22
C LYS A 287 21.29 -4.99 -28.24
N GLY A 288 20.24 -4.70 -27.47
CA GLY A 288 19.53 -3.42 -27.48
C GLY A 288 18.42 -3.30 -28.53
N ASP A 289 18.08 -4.38 -29.23
CA ASP A 289 16.99 -4.42 -30.22
C ASP A 289 15.65 -4.57 -29.51
N ILE A 290 14.68 -3.71 -29.83
CA ILE A 290 13.30 -3.82 -29.36
C ILE A 290 12.50 -4.75 -30.27
N LYS A 291 11.77 -5.68 -29.65
CA LYS A 291 10.87 -6.65 -30.29
C LYS A 291 9.53 -6.69 -29.57
N ARG A 292 8.50 -7.18 -30.27
CA ARG A 292 7.15 -7.38 -29.72
C ARG A 292 6.65 -8.79 -30.04
N GLU A 293 6.47 -9.60 -29.00
CA GLU A 293 6.13 -11.02 -29.10
C GLU A 293 5.01 -11.38 -28.10
N SER A 294 4.47 -12.61 -28.15
CA SER A 294 3.64 -13.08 -27.04
C SER A 294 4.53 -13.48 -25.88
N ILE A 295 4.11 -13.19 -24.65
CA ILE A 295 4.85 -13.54 -23.44
C ILE A 295 5.11 -15.05 -23.38
N GLY A 296 4.11 -15.86 -23.69
CA GLY A 296 4.26 -17.32 -23.70
C GLY A 296 5.29 -17.80 -24.73
N LYS A 297 5.18 -17.35 -25.99
CA LYS A 297 6.17 -17.69 -27.02
C LYS A 297 7.58 -17.21 -26.65
N LEU A 298 7.71 -15.99 -26.11
CA LEU A 298 8.98 -15.41 -25.69
C LEU A 298 9.64 -16.30 -24.61
N ILE A 299 8.89 -16.60 -23.55
CA ILE A 299 9.35 -17.37 -22.41
C ILE A 299 9.63 -18.82 -22.83
N ASP A 300 8.70 -19.52 -23.50
CA ASP A 300 8.93 -20.88 -24.00
C ASP A 300 10.13 -21.00 -24.95
N THR A 301 10.43 -19.95 -25.74
CA THR A 301 11.63 -19.92 -26.58
C THR A 301 12.90 -19.77 -25.75
N MET A 302 12.86 -19.04 -24.63
CA MET A 302 13.96 -19.03 -23.67
C MET A 302 14.12 -20.37 -22.96
N PHE A 303 13.02 -21.04 -22.58
CA PHE A 303 13.01 -22.37 -21.95
C PHE A 303 13.75 -23.44 -22.77
N LYS A 304 13.66 -23.35 -24.11
CA LYS A 304 14.39 -24.23 -25.04
C LYS A 304 15.88 -23.93 -25.15
N ASN A 305 16.28 -22.68 -24.94
CA ASN A 305 17.64 -22.18 -25.23
C ASN A 305 18.47 -21.87 -23.98
N LYS A 306 17.86 -21.92 -22.78
CA LYS A 306 18.50 -21.64 -21.49
C LYS A 306 18.16 -22.75 -20.51
N LYS A 307 19.08 -23.00 -19.59
CA LYS A 307 18.75 -23.72 -18.35
C LYS A 307 17.65 -22.95 -17.64
N HIS A 308 16.59 -23.66 -17.29
CA HIS A 308 15.48 -23.16 -16.49
C HIS A 308 15.49 -23.90 -15.15
N ILE A 309 14.90 -23.27 -14.14
CA ILE A 309 14.72 -23.84 -12.81
C ILE A 309 13.23 -24.06 -12.57
N LYS A 310 12.90 -25.12 -11.84
CA LYS A 310 11.55 -25.29 -11.30
C LYS A 310 11.46 -24.45 -10.03
N LEU A 311 10.61 -23.43 -10.03
CA LEU A 311 10.42 -22.54 -8.89
C LEU A 311 9.54 -23.26 -7.85
N GLU A 312 8.32 -23.60 -8.26
CA GLU A 312 7.30 -24.33 -7.49
C GLU A 312 6.85 -25.62 -8.22
N LYS A 313 6.02 -26.43 -7.57
CA LYS A 313 5.42 -27.67 -8.12
C LYS A 313 4.77 -27.48 -9.50
N GLU A 314 4.17 -26.31 -9.74
CA GLU A 314 3.47 -25.92 -10.98
C GLU A 314 4.09 -24.71 -11.72
N ILE A 315 5.23 -24.18 -11.24
CA ILE A 315 5.90 -23.00 -11.83
C ILE A 315 7.31 -23.33 -12.30
N ASP A 316 7.58 -23.10 -13.58
CA ASP A 316 8.94 -23.05 -14.09
C ASP A 316 9.40 -21.59 -14.26
N GLY A 317 10.69 -21.32 -14.03
CA GLY A 317 11.29 -19.99 -14.18
C GLY A 317 12.66 -19.96 -14.86
N ILE A 318 13.01 -18.79 -15.41
CA ILE A 318 14.32 -18.47 -15.96
C ILE A 318 14.83 -17.22 -15.25
N VAL A 319 15.91 -17.38 -14.48
CA VAL A 319 16.62 -16.29 -13.82
C VAL A 319 17.49 -15.55 -14.85
N GLU A 320 17.55 -14.23 -14.73
CA GLU A 320 18.24 -13.31 -15.63
C GLU A 320 18.05 -13.66 -17.12
N PRO A 321 16.80 -13.58 -17.64
CA PRO A 321 16.51 -13.87 -19.04
C PRO A 321 17.33 -12.98 -20.00
N GLY A 322 17.87 -11.85 -19.54
CA GLY A 322 18.76 -11.00 -20.34
C GLY A 322 17.98 -10.12 -21.32
N ILE A 323 16.77 -9.75 -20.92
CA ILE A 323 15.91 -8.81 -21.63
C ILE A 323 15.53 -7.65 -20.71
N LYS A 324 15.12 -6.53 -21.29
CA LYS A 324 14.46 -5.43 -20.59
C LYS A 324 13.03 -5.31 -21.08
N VAL A 325 12.14 -4.76 -20.26
CA VAL A 325 10.77 -4.39 -20.66
C VAL A 325 10.49 -2.93 -20.27
N PHE A 326 9.51 -2.31 -20.91
CA PHE A 326 9.15 -0.93 -20.61
C PHE A 326 8.31 -0.87 -19.32
N SER A 327 8.61 0.08 -18.45
CA SER A 327 8.08 0.23 -17.09
C SER A 327 7.90 1.72 -16.74
N PHE A 328 7.60 2.07 -15.49
CA PHE A 328 7.69 3.47 -15.02
C PHE A 328 8.30 3.60 -13.62
N ASP A 329 8.97 4.72 -13.36
CA ASP A 329 9.60 5.03 -12.07
C ASP A 329 8.65 5.72 -11.06
N GLU A 330 9.16 5.99 -9.86
CA GLU A 330 8.47 6.73 -8.78
C GLU A 330 7.93 8.12 -9.20
N ASN A 331 8.55 8.75 -10.21
CA ASN A 331 8.14 10.04 -10.79
C ASN A 331 7.16 9.86 -11.96
N LEU A 332 6.65 8.63 -12.15
CA LEU A 332 5.71 8.23 -13.19
C LEU A 332 6.28 8.46 -14.60
N LYS A 333 7.60 8.29 -14.77
CA LYS A 333 8.33 8.42 -16.04
C LYS A 333 8.62 7.06 -16.66
N GLY A 334 8.41 6.95 -17.97
CA GLY A 334 8.58 5.69 -18.68
C GLY A 334 10.05 5.31 -18.88
N VAL A 335 10.46 4.13 -18.39
CA VAL A 335 11.85 3.65 -18.39
C VAL A 335 11.95 2.20 -18.91
N TRP A 336 13.18 1.70 -19.16
CA TRP A 336 13.43 0.30 -19.54
C TRP A 336 14.07 -0.46 -18.38
N SER A 337 13.27 -1.25 -17.66
CA SER A 337 13.71 -2.09 -16.53
C SER A 337 14.23 -3.45 -17.02
N ASN A 338 15.30 -3.95 -16.40
CA ASN A 338 15.75 -5.33 -16.60
C ASN A 338 14.66 -6.31 -16.12
N VAL A 339 14.50 -7.45 -16.81
CA VAL A 339 13.74 -8.58 -16.31
C VAL A 339 14.68 -9.52 -15.56
N GLU A 340 14.27 -9.89 -14.36
CA GLU A 340 15.06 -10.62 -13.37
C GLU A 340 14.64 -12.10 -13.34
N ILE A 341 13.32 -12.36 -13.41
CA ILE A 341 12.75 -13.70 -13.56
C ILE A 341 11.70 -13.66 -14.69
N ALA A 342 11.74 -14.66 -15.56
CA ALA A 342 10.67 -14.94 -16.51
C ALA A 342 10.05 -16.31 -16.20
N ALA A 343 8.77 -16.35 -15.85
CA ALA A 343 8.11 -17.52 -15.29
C ALA A 343 6.88 -17.97 -16.10
N ARG A 344 6.52 -19.25 -15.95
CA ARG A 344 5.25 -19.83 -16.41
C ARG A 344 4.64 -20.71 -15.30
N LYS A 345 3.35 -20.56 -15.03
CA LYS A 345 2.54 -21.33 -14.07
C LYS A 345 1.45 -22.09 -14.82
N ILE A 346 0.98 -23.24 -14.32
CA ILE A 346 -0.19 -23.93 -14.89
C ILE A 346 -1.40 -22.97 -14.95
N SER A 347 -2.13 -23.00 -16.06
CA SER A 347 -3.21 -22.06 -16.30
C SER A 347 -4.48 -22.43 -15.52
N PRO A 348 -5.11 -21.49 -14.78
CA PRO A 348 -6.44 -21.71 -14.24
C PRO A 348 -7.49 -21.79 -15.36
N LYS A 349 -8.63 -22.42 -15.06
CA LYS A 349 -9.74 -22.62 -16.00
C LYS A 349 -10.32 -21.30 -16.55
N SER A 350 -10.37 -20.25 -15.74
CA SER A 350 -10.94 -18.95 -16.12
C SER A 350 -9.97 -17.79 -15.93
N LEU A 351 -10.04 -16.84 -16.87
CA LEU A 351 -9.21 -15.63 -16.95
C LEU A 351 -10.12 -14.40 -17.14
N TYR A 352 -9.63 -13.25 -16.71
CA TYR A 352 -10.32 -11.97 -16.78
C TYR A 352 -9.73 -11.14 -17.92
N LYS A 353 -10.56 -10.78 -18.89
CA LYS A 353 -10.18 -9.98 -20.04
C LYS A 353 -10.72 -8.56 -19.91
N ILE A 354 -9.83 -7.64 -19.59
CA ILE A 354 -10.13 -6.23 -19.32
C ILE A 354 -9.96 -5.44 -20.62
N ILE A 355 -10.87 -4.50 -20.87
CA ILE A 355 -10.93 -3.68 -22.09
C ILE A 355 -11.13 -2.22 -21.71
N THR A 356 -10.25 -1.34 -22.19
CA THR A 356 -10.30 0.11 -21.93
C THR A 356 -11.00 0.90 -23.04
N ALA A 357 -11.32 2.18 -22.78
CA ALA A 357 -11.98 3.08 -23.71
C ALA A 357 -11.16 3.34 -24.98
N SER A 358 -9.82 3.39 -24.89
CA SER A 358 -8.96 3.43 -26.07
C SER A 358 -8.92 2.12 -26.86
N GLY A 359 -9.58 1.05 -26.38
CA GLY A 359 -9.63 -0.26 -27.03
C GLY A 359 -8.46 -1.17 -26.69
N ARG A 360 -7.64 -0.82 -25.69
CA ARG A 360 -6.56 -1.69 -25.17
C ARG A 360 -7.15 -2.87 -24.41
N LYS A 361 -6.42 -3.99 -24.37
CA LYS A 361 -6.91 -5.25 -23.79
C LYS A 361 -5.79 -6.04 -23.12
N ILE A 362 -6.03 -6.56 -21.94
CA ILE A 362 -5.18 -7.60 -21.33
C ILE A 362 -6.06 -8.78 -20.92
N THR A 363 -5.48 -9.97 -20.82
CA THR A 363 -6.14 -11.15 -20.24
C THR A 363 -5.25 -11.67 -19.13
N ILE A 364 -5.76 -11.62 -17.91
CA ILE A 364 -5.04 -11.86 -16.65
C ILE A 364 -5.75 -12.95 -15.84
N THR A 365 -5.07 -13.55 -14.89
CA THR A 365 -5.72 -14.38 -13.87
C THR A 365 -6.51 -13.52 -12.87
N LYS A 366 -7.40 -14.14 -12.09
CA LYS A 366 -8.31 -13.47 -11.14
C LYS A 366 -7.57 -12.56 -10.14
N ASP A 367 -6.41 -13.04 -9.68
CA ASP A 367 -5.63 -12.47 -8.59
C ASP A 367 -4.51 -11.50 -9.05
N HIS A 368 -4.35 -11.34 -10.37
CA HIS A 368 -3.36 -10.46 -10.97
C HIS A 368 -3.67 -8.99 -10.68
N CYS A 369 -2.68 -8.25 -10.18
CA CYS A 369 -2.83 -6.83 -9.87
C CYS A 369 -2.58 -5.95 -11.10
N LEU A 370 -3.52 -5.05 -11.42
CA LEU A 370 -3.27 -3.93 -12.31
C LEU A 370 -3.14 -2.64 -11.50
N VAL A 371 -2.37 -1.70 -12.03
CA VAL A 371 -2.27 -0.36 -11.46
C VAL A 371 -3.54 0.44 -11.80
N CYS A 372 -4.13 1.11 -10.81
CA CYS A 372 -5.28 1.99 -10.95
C CYS A 372 -5.03 3.35 -10.27
N LEU A 373 -5.70 4.41 -10.74
CA LEU A 373 -5.83 5.66 -9.99
C LEU A 373 -7.12 5.62 -9.14
N LYS A 374 -7.03 5.95 -7.86
CA LYS A 374 -8.18 6.15 -6.93
C LYS A 374 -7.85 7.30 -5.99
N ASN A 375 -8.76 8.27 -5.79
CA ASN A 375 -8.57 9.41 -4.88
C ASN A 375 -7.22 10.15 -5.03
N GLY A 376 -6.78 10.40 -6.26
CA GLY A 376 -5.50 11.06 -6.56
C GLY A 376 -4.26 10.24 -6.19
N LYS A 377 -4.41 8.97 -5.78
CA LYS A 377 -3.33 8.05 -5.42
C LYS A 377 -3.30 6.86 -6.38
N ILE A 378 -2.10 6.33 -6.59
CA ILE A 378 -1.87 5.16 -7.45
C ILE A 378 -1.89 3.91 -6.57
N VAL A 379 -2.72 2.93 -6.93
CA VAL A 379 -2.97 1.72 -6.14
C VAL A 379 -2.98 0.47 -7.00
N ALA A 380 -2.39 -0.61 -6.51
CA ALA A 380 -2.55 -1.94 -7.10
C ALA A 380 -3.97 -2.47 -6.81
N THR A 381 -4.69 -2.91 -7.83
CA THR A 381 -6.06 -3.47 -7.70
C THR A 381 -6.10 -4.85 -8.37
N LYS A 382 -6.54 -5.89 -7.65
CA LYS A 382 -6.66 -7.26 -8.19
C LYS A 382 -7.71 -7.36 -9.30
N GLY A 383 -7.48 -8.21 -10.30
CA GLY A 383 -8.33 -8.39 -11.48
C GLY A 383 -9.82 -8.65 -11.21
N GLU A 384 -10.13 -9.30 -10.09
CA GLU A 384 -11.51 -9.49 -9.60
C GLU A 384 -12.18 -8.24 -9.00
N SER A 385 -11.39 -7.35 -8.39
CA SER A 385 -11.84 -6.15 -7.68
C SER A 385 -11.89 -4.92 -8.60
N ILE A 386 -11.42 -5.07 -9.84
CA ILE A 386 -11.46 -4.05 -10.87
C ILE A 386 -12.89 -3.94 -11.43
N THR A 387 -13.40 -2.72 -11.49
CA THR A 387 -14.73 -2.41 -12.01
C THR A 387 -14.70 -1.54 -13.27
N VAL A 388 -15.77 -1.59 -14.06
CA VAL A 388 -15.99 -0.65 -15.16
C VAL A 388 -16.04 0.77 -14.59
N GLY A 389 -15.28 1.70 -15.18
CA GLY A 389 -15.09 3.05 -14.67
C GLY A 389 -13.74 3.29 -13.98
N ASN A 390 -13.04 2.26 -13.47
CA ASN A 390 -11.67 2.45 -12.96
C ASN A 390 -10.71 2.88 -14.11
N TYR A 391 -9.65 3.62 -13.76
CA TYR A 391 -8.67 4.12 -14.74
C TYR A 391 -7.32 3.42 -14.58
N ILE A 392 -6.85 2.78 -15.67
CA ILE A 392 -5.55 2.10 -15.73
C ILE A 392 -4.54 3.03 -16.41
N PRO A 393 -3.26 3.09 -15.96
CA PRO A 393 -2.25 3.86 -16.65
C PRO A 393 -1.76 3.15 -17.91
N VAL A 394 -1.61 3.94 -18.95
CA VAL A 394 -1.07 3.59 -20.26
C VAL A 394 0.15 4.49 -20.51
N PRO A 395 1.24 4.02 -21.12
CA PRO A 395 2.35 4.91 -21.48
C PRO A 395 1.89 5.97 -22.47
N ARG A 396 2.18 7.23 -22.16
CA ARG A 396 1.96 8.40 -23.03
C ARG A 396 2.91 8.42 -24.21
N GLU A 397 4.17 8.10 -23.95
CA GLU A 397 5.26 8.01 -24.93
C GLU A 397 6.21 6.88 -24.52
N ILE A 398 6.66 6.07 -25.49
CA ILE A 398 7.70 5.05 -25.26
C ILE A 398 9.04 5.65 -25.69
N LYS A 399 9.89 5.96 -24.71
CA LYS A 399 11.22 6.54 -24.92
C LYS A 399 12.26 5.43 -25.14
N GLY A 400 13.37 5.74 -25.78
CA GLY A 400 14.46 4.78 -26.09
C GLY A 400 14.28 4.01 -27.40
N GLY A 401 15.24 3.12 -27.70
CA GLY A 401 15.20 2.28 -28.92
C GLY A 401 15.60 2.98 -30.22
N GLN A 402 16.42 4.03 -30.16
CA GLN A 402 16.75 4.87 -31.32
C GLN A 402 17.99 4.39 -32.09
N LYS A 403 18.06 3.10 -32.46
CA LYS A 403 19.14 2.66 -33.35
C LYS A 403 18.89 3.19 -34.77
N ASN A 404 19.79 4.01 -35.28
CA ASN A 404 19.82 4.31 -36.71
C ASN A 404 20.45 3.12 -37.44
N ILE A 405 19.64 2.13 -37.78
CA ILE A 405 20.10 0.91 -38.47
C ILE A 405 20.24 1.26 -39.95
N ASN A 406 21.47 1.30 -40.48
CA ASN A 406 21.72 1.60 -41.90
C ASN A 406 21.67 0.34 -42.79
N LYS A 407 21.91 -0.86 -42.22
CA LYS A 407 21.89 -2.15 -42.93
C LYS A 407 21.34 -3.25 -42.01
N TYR A 408 20.48 -4.12 -42.54
CA TYR A 408 19.88 -5.24 -41.79
C TYR A 408 19.70 -6.44 -42.72
N GLN A 409 20.19 -7.62 -42.33
CA GLN A 409 20.16 -8.86 -43.13
C GLN A 409 20.60 -8.66 -44.61
N GLY A 410 21.65 -7.86 -44.83
CA GLY A 410 22.17 -7.55 -46.17
C GLY A 410 21.51 -6.37 -46.87
N HIS A 411 20.28 -5.98 -46.52
CA HIS A 411 19.55 -4.87 -47.14
C HIS A 411 19.93 -3.53 -46.50
N ILE A 412 20.05 -2.47 -47.32
CA ILE A 412 20.25 -1.09 -46.87
C ILE A 412 18.90 -0.53 -46.39
N ILE A 413 18.83 -0.03 -45.15
CA ILE A 413 17.61 0.50 -44.54
C ILE A 413 17.55 2.01 -44.75
N ASN A 414 17.27 2.40 -45.99
CA ASN A 414 17.07 3.78 -46.42
C ASN A 414 15.58 4.18 -46.45
N LYS A 415 15.31 5.42 -46.85
CA LYS A 415 13.95 5.98 -46.96
C LYS A 415 13.11 5.17 -47.95
N GLU A 416 13.72 4.76 -49.06
CA GLU A 416 13.10 4.08 -50.18
C GLU A 416 12.59 2.70 -49.75
N LEU A 417 13.43 1.92 -49.06
CA LEU A 417 13.04 0.59 -48.57
C LEU A 417 11.94 0.70 -47.51
N LEU A 418 12.07 1.63 -46.56
CA LEU A 418 11.06 1.85 -45.52
C LEU A 418 9.71 2.30 -46.11
N THR A 419 9.74 3.06 -47.21
CA THR A 419 8.55 3.47 -47.96
C THR A 419 7.89 2.27 -48.63
N LEU A 420 8.67 1.43 -49.33
CA LEU A 420 8.14 0.18 -49.90
C LEU A 420 7.61 -0.77 -48.83
N LEU A 421 8.26 -0.88 -47.66
CA LEU A 421 7.79 -1.73 -46.56
C LEU A 421 6.47 -1.23 -45.95
N GLY A 422 6.30 0.07 -45.77
CA GLY A 422 5.05 0.67 -45.29
C GLY A 422 3.90 0.42 -46.26
N LEU A 423 4.10 0.72 -47.56
CA LEU A 423 3.13 0.46 -48.62
C LEU A 423 2.87 -1.05 -48.84
N THR A 424 3.87 -1.90 -48.65
CA THR A 424 3.66 -3.38 -48.66
C THR A 424 2.76 -3.81 -47.50
N THR A 425 2.92 -3.20 -46.33
CA THR A 425 2.16 -3.57 -45.13
C THR A 425 0.68 -3.14 -45.23
N SER A 426 0.38 -2.00 -45.86
CA SER A 426 -0.99 -1.62 -46.20
C SER A 426 -1.49 -2.38 -47.45
N GLU A 427 -1.04 -1.95 -48.62
CA GLU A 427 -1.59 -2.31 -49.94
C GLU A 427 -0.92 -3.52 -50.62
N GLY A 428 0.19 -4.01 -50.07
CA GLY A 428 0.95 -5.12 -50.68
C GLY A 428 0.25 -6.48 -50.61
N HIS A 429 0.35 -7.23 -51.70
CA HIS A 429 0.09 -8.66 -51.77
C HIS A 429 1.41 -9.39 -52.05
N ILE A 430 1.69 -10.46 -51.30
CA ILE A 430 2.98 -11.17 -51.33
C ILE A 430 2.73 -12.61 -51.75
N GLU A 431 3.39 -13.02 -52.81
CA GLU A 431 3.53 -14.42 -53.23
C GLU A 431 5.03 -14.76 -53.27
N ASN A 432 5.39 -16.05 -53.23
CA ASN A 432 6.73 -16.51 -52.87
C ASN A 432 7.89 -15.70 -53.48
N ASP A 433 7.86 -15.44 -54.80
CA ASP A 433 8.92 -14.72 -55.53
C ASP A 433 8.66 -13.24 -55.84
N PHE A 434 7.49 -12.70 -55.50
CA PHE A 434 7.15 -11.31 -55.82
C PHE A 434 6.22 -10.61 -54.82
N VAL A 435 6.40 -9.28 -54.72
CA VAL A 435 5.53 -8.39 -53.94
C VAL A 435 4.82 -7.43 -54.88
N THR A 436 3.50 -7.54 -54.97
CA THR A 436 2.67 -6.63 -55.78
C THR A 436 2.06 -5.57 -54.87
N ILE A 437 2.37 -4.30 -55.13
CA ILE A 437 1.79 -3.15 -54.43
C ILE A 437 0.86 -2.43 -55.40
N SER A 438 -0.43 -2.37 -55.07
CA SER A 438 -1.45 -1.63 -55.84
C SER A 438 -1.78 -0.29 -55.20
N ASN A 439 -2.14 0.71 -56.00
CA ASN A 439 -2.74 1.94 -55.52
C ASN A 439 -3.53 2.62 -56.65
N THR A 440 -4.50 3.47 -56.30
CA THR A 440 -5.25 4.27 -57.27
C THR A 440 -4.62 5.64 -57.53
N ASP A 441 -3.71 6.10 -56.66
CA ASP A 441 -3.06 7.39 -56.78
C ASP A 441 -1.78 7.29 -57.64
N GLN A 442 -1.73 8.04 -58.74
CA GLN A 442 -0.63 7.99 -59.71
C GLN A 442 0.69 8.53 -59.11
N GLU A 443 0.64 9.44 -58.13
CA GLU A 443 1.82 9.91 -57.42
C GLU A 443 2.48 8.75 -56.65
N ILE A 444 1.66 7.93 -55.99
CA ILE A 444 2.09 6.75 -55.23
C ILE A 444 2.58 5.62 -56.14
N LEU A 445 1.93 5.40 -57.28
CA LEU A 445 2.41 4.45 -58.29
C LEU A 445 3.80 4.86 -58.83
N ASN A 446 4.01 6.15 -59.11
CA ASN A 446 5.32 6.67 -59.52
C ASN A 446 6.35 6.55 -58.40
N LEU A 447 5.98 6.78 -57.14
CA LEU A 447 6.87 6.61 -55.99
C LEU A 447 7.30 5.15 -55.80
N ILE A 448 6.37 4.19 -55.88
CA ILE A 448 6.69 2.74 -55.81
C ILE A 448 7.70 2.37 -56.90
N LYS A 449 7.46 2.79 -58.14
CA LYS A 449 8.34 2.58 -59.29
C LYS A 449 9.75 3.14 -59.04
N ASN A 450 9.83 4.36 -58.53
CA ASN A 450 11.10 5.06 -58.31
C ASN A 450 11.89 4.46 -57.15
N CYS A 451 11.26 4.20 -56.00
CA CYS A 451 11.91 3.54 -54.86
C CYS A 451 12.42 2.14 -55.22
N ALA A 452 11.64 1.34 -55.96
CA ALA A 452 12.07 0.00 -56.37
C ALA A 452 13.23 0.04 -57.38
N LYS A 453 13.24 1.00 -58.31
CA LYS A 453 14.38 1.25 -59.21
C LYS A 453 15.65 1.67 -58.44
N GLN A 454 15.54 2.61 -57.51
CA GLN A 454 16.68 3.09 -56.69
C GLN A 454 17.28 1.98 -55.80
N LEU A 455 16.50 0.97 -55.46
CA LEU A 455 16.95 -0.24 -54.74
C LEU A 455 17.43 -1.37 -55.66
N ASN A 456 17.53 -1.13 -56.97
CA ASN A 456 17.90 -2.11 -58.00
C ASN A 456 17.02 -3.38 -58.02
N TYR A 457 15.74 -3.27 -57.62
CA TYR A 457 14.80 -4.37 -57.77
C TYR A 457 14.19 -4.42 -59.17
N LYS A 458 14.04 -5.63 -59.73
CA LYS A 458 13.30 -5.84 -60.97
C LYS A 458 11.81 -5.60 -60.72
N ILE A 459 11.17 -4.76 -61.52
CA ILE A 459 9.73 -4.47 -61.41
C ILE A 459 8.99 -4.69 -62.72
N SER A 460 7.74 -5.12 -62.64
CA SER A 460 6.80 -5.14 -63.78
C SER A 460 5.51 -4.40 -63.42
N PRO A 461 4.96 -3.54 -64.31
CA PRO A 461 3.66 -2.94 -64.10
C PRO A 461 2.55 -4.00 -64.06
N VAL A 462 1.51 -3.73 -63.29
CA VAL A 462 0.29 -4.55 -63.20
C VAL A 462 -0.87 -3.69 -63.70
N TYR A 463 -1.60 -4.18 -64.70
CA TYR A 463 -2.66 -3.41 -65.38
C TYR A 463 -4.07 -3.74 -64.89
N ASN A 464 -5.00 -2.80 -65.11
CA ASN A 464 -6.44 -3.01 -64.93
C ASN A 464 -6.99 -4.01 -65.95
N TYR A 465 -7.85 -4.93 -65.50
CA TYR A 465 -8.54 -5.91 -66.34
C TYR A 465 -10.00 -5.46 -66.59
N PRO A 466 -10.61 -5.66 -67.76
CA PRO A 466 -10.06 -6.31 -68.97
C PRO A 466 -9.25 -5.39 -69.89
N LYS A 467 -9.40 -4.06 -69.78
CA LYS A 467 -8.96 -3.12 -70.82
C LYS A 467 -7.43 -2.95 -70.98
N ARG A 468 -6.62 -3.35 -69.99
CA ARG A 468 -5.12 -3.26 -69.98
C ARG A 468 -4.52 -1.86 -70.24
N THR A 469 -5.30 -0.79 -70.26
CA THR A 469 -4.84 0.58 -70.56
C THR A 469 -4.12 1.27 -69.40
N GLU A 470 -4.50 0.97 -68.16
CA GLU A 470 -4.03 1.70 -66.97
C GLU A 470 -3.24 0.79 -66.02
N ILE A 471 -2.18 1.33 -65.43
CA ILE A 471 -1.37 0.68 -64.40
C ILE A 471 -2.09 0.84 -63.04
N ARG A 472 -2.41 -0.27 -62.38
CA ARG A 472 -3.02 -0.32 -61.04
C ARG A 472 -2.04 -0.65 -59.92
N GLY A 473 -0.78 -0.93 -60.26
CA GLY A 473 0.25 -1.34 -59.31
C GLY A 473 1.56 -1.74 -59.96
N TYR A 474 2.56 -2.04 -59.14
CA TYR A 474 3.84 -2.61 -59.57
C TYR A 474 4.14 -3.89 -58.79
N SER A 475 4.63 -4.89 -59.50
CA SER A 475 5.10 -6.16 -58.93
C SER A 475 6.62 -6.19 -58.90
N ILE A 476 7.19 -6.28 -57.70
CA ILE A 476 8.62 -6.35 -57.41
C ILE A 476 9.02 -7.82 -57.43
N ARG A 477 9.86 -8.22 -58.39
CA ARG A 477 10.22 -9.62 -58.69
C ARG A 477 11.62 -10.00 -58.20
N GLY A 478 11.80 -11.28 -57.90
CA GLY A 478 13.11 -11.92 -57.79
C GLY A 478 13.49 -12.39 -56.39
N GLY A 479 12.51 -12.78 -55.56
CA GLY A 479 12.70 -13.50 -54.30
C GLY A 479 13.32 -12.71 -53.13
N LYS A 480 14.28 -11.82 -53.38
CA LYS A 480 15.04 -11.10 -52.33
C LYS A 480 14.13 -10.20 -51.48
N PHE A 481 13.26 -9.41 -52.10
CA PHE A 481 12.37 -8.51 -51.34
C PHE A 481 11.20 -9.25 -50.67
N SER A 482 10.56 -10.22 -51.34
CA SER A 482 9.51 -11.05 -50.74
C SER A 482 10.05 -11.84 -49.54
N SER A 483 11.17 -12.55 -49.71
CA SER A 483 11.85 -13.26 -48.62
C SER A 483 12.23 -12.33 -47.48
N PHE A 484 12.77 -11.13 -47.75
CA PHE A 484 13.11 -10.16 -46.69
C PHE A 484 11.88 -9.74 -45.86
N VAL A 485 10.74 -9.49 -46.51
CA VAL A 485 9.48 -9.13 -45.82
C VAL A 485 8.94 -10.32 -45.01
N ILE A 486 8.90 -11.51 -45.61
CA ILE A 486 8.41 -12.75 -44.98
C ILE A 486 9.27 -13.12 -43.76
N ASN A 487 10.60 -13.16 -43.91
CA ASN A 487 11.54 -13.53 -42.85
C ASN A 487 11.51 -12.57 -41.64
N ASN A 488 11.02 -11.33 -41.84
CA ASN A 488 10.84 -10.35 -40.79
C ASN A 488 9.39 -10.28 -40.24
N GLY A 489 8.53 -11.20 -40.65
CA GLY A 489 7.14 -11.33 -40.16
C GLY A 489 6.14 -10.40 -40.82
N GLY A 490 6.51 -9.66 -41.87
CA GLY A 490 5.61 -8.77 -42.63
C GLY A 490 4.76 -9.49 -43.68
N GLY A 491 4.88 -10.81 -43.81
CA GLY A 491 4.12 -11.64 -44.74
C GLY A 491 2.70 -12.00 -44.27
N GLY A 492 2.09 -12.96 -44.98
CA GLY A 492 0.77 -13.52 -44.66
C GLY A 492 -0.41 -12.76 -45.25
N ASN A 493 -1.61 -13.29 -45.06
CA ASN A 493 -2.85 -12.71 -45.54
C ASN A 493 -3.19 -11.39 -44.84
N SER A 494 -4.15 -10.63 -45.39
CA SER A 494 -4.63 -9.36 -44.80
C SER A 494 -5.06 -9.43 -43.32
N GLY A 495 -5.44 -10.60 -42.81
CA GLY A 495 -5.76 -10.82 -41.39
C GLY A 495 -4.56 -11.17 -40.49
N GLU A 496 -3.43 -11.54 -41.10
CA GLU A 496 -2.21 -12.05 -40.46
C GLU A 496 -1.07 -11.02 -40.48
N LYS A 497 -1.05 -10.11 -41.47
CA LYS A 497 -0.05 -9.04 -41.64
C LYS A 497 0.37 -8.42 -40.30
N ARG A 498 1.64 -8.05 -40.20
CA ARG A 498 2.28 -7.42 -39.02
C ARG A 498 3.19 -6.28 -39.46
N VAL A 499 3.57 -5.44 -38.50
CA VAL A 499 4.79 -4.62 -38.66
C VAL A 499 6.01 -5.56 -38.67
N PRO A 500 6.94 -5.46 -39.64
CA PRO A 500 8.17 -6.25 -39.65
C PRO A 500 8.97 -6.04 -38.35
N GLY A 501 9.41 -7.13 -37.72
CA GLY A 501 9.87 -7.13 -36.32
C GLY A 501 11.02 -6.15 -36.02
N PHE A 502 11.94 -5.93 -36.97
CA PHE A 502 13.06 -5.00 -36.81
C PHE A 502 12.63 -3.52 -36.76
N VAL A 503 11.44 -3.17 -37.28
CA VAL A 503 10.96 -1.78 -37.33
C VAL A 503 10.80 -1.18 -35.93
N PHE A 504 10.45 -1.99 -34.93
CA PHE A 504 10.37 -1.56 -33.53
C PHE A 504 11.73 -1.09 -32.95
N SER A 505 12.85 -1.52 -33.54
CA SER A 505 14.21 -1.13 -33.13
C SER A 505 14.75 0.12 -33.84
N LEU A 506 14.03 0.65 -34.83
CA LEU A 506 14.51 1.76 -35.65
C LEU A 506 14.44 3.12 -34.94
N SER A 507 15.22 4.07 -35.45
CA SER A 507 15.14 5.48 -35.06
C SER A 507 13.75 6.07 -35.37
N ASN A 508 13.32 7.09 -34.61
CA ASN A 508 12.01 7.72 -34.83
C ASN A 508 11.89 8.31 -36.26
N ARG A 509 12.97 8.75 -36.89
CA ARG A 509 13.00 9.21 -38.30
C ARG A 509 12.67 8.07 -39.28
N GLN A 510 13.22 6.88 -39.05
CA GLN A 510 12.99 5.70 -39.87
C GLN A 510 11.58 5.11 -39.64
N ILE A 511 11.13 5.02 -38.38
CA ILE A 511 9.75 4.60 -38.05
C ILE A 511 8.74 5.59 -38.65
N SER A 512 9.01 6.89 -38.59
CA SER A 512 8.17 7.94 -39.20
C SER A 512 8.01 7.72 -40.71
N THR A 513 9.10 7.41 -41.41
CA THR A 513 9.08 7.09 -42.86
C THR A 513 8.19 5.88 -43.15
N TYR A 514 8.33 4.80 -42.37
CA TYR A 514 7.52 3.60 -42.50
C TYR A 514 6.02 3.85 -42.20
N LEU A 515 5.71 4.57 -41.11
CA LEU A 515 4.34 4.90 -40.72
C LEU A 515 3.68 5.82 -41.73
N LYS A 516 4.38 6.85 -42.22
CA LYS A 516 3.92 7.75 -43.28
C LYS A 516 3.49 6.95 -44.52
N ALA A 517 4.31 5.99 -44.95
CA ALA A 517 4.00 5.13 -46.08
C ALA A 517 2.83 4.16 -45.82
N TYR A 518 2.73 3.59 -44.61
CA TYR A 518 1.58 2.75 -44.23
C TYR A 518 0.26 3.54 -44.26
N PHE A 519 0.23 4.71 -43.61
CA PHE A 519 -0.93 5.60 -43.58
C PHE A 519 -1.22 6.25 -44.94
N GLU A 520 -0.27 6.32 -45.87
CA GLU A 520 -0.57 6.74 -47.23
C GLU A 520 -1.45 5.73 -47.97
N GLY A 521 -1.24 4.42 -47.76
CA GLY A 521 -2.11 3.38 -48.31
C GLY A 521 -3.42 3.24 -47.51
N ASP A 522 -3.35 2.60 -46.34
CA ASP A 522 -4.52 2.21 -45.52
C ASP A 522 -5.16 3.39 -44.74
N GLY A 523 -4.55 4.58 -44.80
CA GLY A 523 -4.90 5.72 -43.96
C GLY A 523 -5.63 6.86 -44.69
N GLY A 524 -6.53 7.49 -43.96
CA GLY A 524 -7.36 8.60 -44.41
C GLY A 524 -7.51 9.68 -43.34
N VAL A 525 -7.86 10.87 -43.82
CA VAL A 525 -8.24 12.03 -42.99
C VAL A 525 -9.76 12.11 -43.01
N GLU A 526 -10.37 12.05 -41.83
CA GLU A 526 -11.83 12.11 -41.62
C GLU A 526 -12.14 13.33 -40.75
N ASP A 527 -13.37 13.83 -40.74
CA ASP A 527 -13.77 15.17 -40.24
C ASP A 527 -13.13 15.60 -38.90
N HIS A 528 -12.88 14.66 -37.98
CA HIS A 528 -12.32 14.90 -36.64
C HIS A 528 -11.19 13.94 -36.24
N GLU A 529 -10.78 12.99 -37.10
CA GLU A 529 -9.77 11.97 -36.77
C GLU A 529 -8.94 11.54 -37.99
N ILE A 530 -7.64 11.31 -37.79
CA ILE A 530 -6.79 10.62 -38.76
C ILE A 530 -6.91 9.12 -38.48
N THR A 531 -7.27 8.31 -39.47
CA THR A 531 -7.52 6.88 -39.24
C THR A 531 -6.83 5.97 -40.22
N ALA A 532 -6.60 4.72 -39.82
CA ALA A 532 -6.22 3.63 -40.70
C ALA A 532 -6.99 2.38 -40.31
N THR A 533 -7.40 1.57 -41.29
CA THR A 533 -8.28 0.40 -41.05
C THR A 533 -7.66 -0.88 -41.58
N THR A 534 -7.44 -1.85 -40.70
CA THR A 534 -6.85 -3.16 -41.07
C THR A 534 -7.72 -4.33 -40.61
N LYS A 535 -7.64 -5.45 -41.34
CA LYS A 535 -8.24 -6.74 -40.93
C LYS A 535 -7.40 -7.42 -39.83
N SER A 536 -6.10 -7.17 -39.78
CA SER A 536 -5.20 -7.77 -38.79
C SER A 536 -5.31 -7.09 -37.43
N LYS A 537 -5.82 -7.83 -36.45
CA LYS A 537 -5.82 -7.43 -35.03
C LYS A 537 -4.41 -7.07 -34.57
N ASN A 538 -3.43 -7.89 -34.94
CA ASN A 538 -2.07 -7.75 -34.43
C ASN A 538 -1.35 -6.54 -35.06
N LEU A 539 -1.59 -6.24 -36.35
CA LEU A 539 -1.11 -5.01 -37.01
C LEU A 539 -1.70 -3.75 -36.38
N ALA A 540 -3.00 -3.73 -36.08
CA ALA A 540 -3.62 -2.59 -35.40
C ALA A 540 -2.98 -2.29 -34.04
N SER A 541 -2.57 -3.35 -33.32
CA SER A 541 -1.83 -3.22 -32.07
C SER A 541 -0.36 -2.84 -32.28
N ASP A 542 0.33 -3.40 -33.29
CA ASP A 542 1.71 -3.01 -33.64
C ASP A 542 1.80 -1.51 -33.94
N LEU A 543 0.89 -1.00 -34.76
CA LEU A 543 0.81 0.41 -35.14
C LEU A 543 0.50 1.31 -33.94
N ALA A 544 -0.37 0.89 -33.02
CA ALA A 544 -0.58 1.60 -31.77
C ALA A 544 0.71 1.67 -30.92
N TYR A 545 1.47 0.59 -30.81
CA TYR A 545 2.78 0.59 -30.13
C TYR A 545 3.82 1.50 -30.83
N LEU A 546 3.85 1.53 -32.18
CA LEU A 546 4.71 2.45 -32.91
C LEU A 546 4.29 3.92 -32.74
N LEU A 547 3.00 4.22 -32.70
CA LEU A 547 2.49 5.59 -32.47
C LEU A 547 2.86 6.12 -31.08
N LEU A 548 2.96 5.25 -30.06
CA LEU A 548 3.48 5.61 -28.75
C LEU A 548 4.96 6.06 -28.80
N ARG A 549 5.77 5.67 -29.78
CA ARG A 549 7.15 6.20 -29.95
C ARG A 549 7.19 7.69 -30.32
N PHE A 550 6.05 8.27 -30.70
CA PHE A 550 5.87 9.67 -31.06
C PHE A 550 4.99 10.44 -30.05
N GLY A 551 4.62 9.80 -28.93
CA GLY A 551 3.73 10.37 -27.93
C GLY A 551 2.26 10.45 -28.37
N ILE A 552 1.85 9.57 -29.30
CA ILE A 552 0.49 9.53 -29.89
C ILE A 552 -0.29 8.34 -29.31
N VAL A 553 -1.24 8.62 -28.42
CA VAL A 553 -2.11 7.61 -27.81
C VAL A 553 -3.30 7.33 -28.72
N ALA A 554 -3.11 6.46 -29.71
CA ALA A 554 -4.17 6.07 -30.63
C ALA A 554 -5.26 5.19 -29.96
N ARG A 555 -6.49 5.30 -30.47
CA ARG A 555 -7.66 4.48 -30.09
C ARG A 555 -7.88 3.38 -31.12
N ILE A 556 -8.22 2.16 -30.70
CA ILE A 556 -8.48 1.02 -31.59
C ILE A 556 -9.95 0.58 -31.51
N LYS A 557 -10.76 1.07 -32.46
CA LYS A 557 -12.19 0.73 -32.56
C LYS A 557 -12.38 -0.54 -33.40
N THR A 558 -13.34 -1.37 -33.03
CA THR A 558 -13.80 -2.50 -33.86
C THR A 558 -14.93 -2.01 -34.79
N ARG A 559 -14.90 -2.39 -36.07
CA ARG A 559 -15.99 -2.15 -37.03
C ARG A 559 -16.32 -3.44 -37.79
N LEU A 560 -17.56 -3.56 -38.25
CA LEU A 560 -17.97 -4.59 -39.21
C LEU A 560 -17.99 -3.94 -40.61
N LYS A 561 -17.20 -4.46 -41.55
CA LYS A 561 -17.11 -3.96 -42.93
C LYS A 561 -17.14 -5.15 -43.91
N ALA A 562 -17.90 -5.02 -45.00
CA ALA A 562 -17.80 -5.95 -46.11
C ALA A 562 -16.46 -5.73 -46.86
N ALA A 563 -15.81 -6.80 -47.31
CA ALA A 563 -14.63 -6.64 -48.16
C ALA A 563 -15.06 -6.16 -49.55
N THR A 564 -14.46 -5.07 -50.04
CA THR A 564 -14.82 -4.41 -51.30
C THR A 564 -14.72 -5.34 -52.52
N ASN A 565 -13.82 -6.33 -52.44
CA ASN A 565 -13.41 -7.19 -53.55
C ASN A 565 -14.13 -8.56 -53.54
N THR A 566 -15.17 -8.76 -52.72
CA THR A 566 -15.90 -10.04 -52.63
C THR A 566 -17.38 -9.88 -52.95
N ILE A 567 -17.84 -10.63 -53.97
CA ILE A 567 -19.21 -10.60 -54.50
C ILE A 567 -20.27 -10.81 -53.40
N ALA A 568 -20.01 -11.75 -52.48
CA ALA A 568 -20.92 -12.09 -51.37
C ALA A 568 -21.09 -11.00 -50.28
N LYS A 569 -20.36 -9.87 -50.36
CA LYS A 569 -20.43 -8.70 -49.44
C LYS A 569 -20.50 -9.03 -47.93
N THR A 570 -19.92 -10.14 -47.50
CA THR A 570 -20.02 -10.61 -46.10
C THR A 570 -19.37 -9.62 -45.14
N LYS A 571 -20.13 -9.08 -44.18
CA LYS A 571 -19.61 -8.17 -43.14
C LYS A 571 -18.61 -8.92 -42.24
N ARG A 572 -17.34 -8.52 -42.29
CA ARG A 572 -16.24 -9.09 -41.50
C ARG A 572 -15.71 -8.07 -40.49
N LYS A 573 -15.01 -8.54 -39.46
CA LYS A 573 -14.46 -7.71 -38.37
C LYS A 573 -13.15 -7.05 -38.79
N TYR A 574 -13.11 -5.72 -38.70
CA TYR A 574 -11.94 -4.87 -38.96
C TYR A 574 -11.60 -4.03 -37.72
N TYR A 575 -10.35 -3.58 -37.65
CA TYR A 575 -9.79 -2.76 -36.58
C TYR A 575 -9.39 -1.40 -37.16
N ARG A 576 -10.08 -0.34 -36.72
CA ARG A 576 -9.81 1.04 -37.09
C ARG A 576 -8.97 1.69 -36.00
N ILE A 577 -7.74 2.04 -36.35
CA ILE A 577 -6.88 2.91 -35.56
C ILE A 577 -7.39 4.34 -35.78
N SER A 578 -7.62 5.06 -34.70
CA SER A 578 -8.06 6.46 -34.70
C SER A 578 -7.08 7.30 -33.90
N ILE A 579 -6.53 8.32 -34.56
CA ILE A 579 -5.72 9.38 -33.99
C ILE A 579 -6.63 10.60 -33.89
N SER A 580 -7.07 10.87 -32.66
CA SER A 580 -8.04 11.92 -32.32
C SER A 580 -7.54 12.71 -31.11
N GLY A 581 -8.00 13.95 -30.96
CA GLY A 581 -7.48 14.91 -29.96
C GLY A 581 -6.35 15.75 -30.55
N GLN A 582 -6.37 17.06 -30.25
CA GLN A 582 -5.57 18.05 -30.96
C GLN A 582 -4.05 17.86 -30.77
N ASP A 583 -3.59 17.46 -29.58
CA ASP A 583 -2.17 17.13 -29.32
C ASP A 583 -1.70 15.92 -30.16
N SER A 584 -2.47 14.83 -30.19
CA SER A 584 -2.20 13.64 -31.01
C SER A 584 -2.18 13.94 -32.51
N ILE A 585 -3.11 14.77 -33.00
CA ILE A 585 -3.17 15.19 -34.41
C ILE A 585 -1.97 16.08 -34.75
N LYS A 586 -1.65 17.09 -33.93
CA LYS A 586 -0.49 17.96 -34.12
C LYS A 586 0.83 17.18 -34.10
N LYS A 587 0.99 16.23 -33.18
CA LYS A 587 2.13 15.30 -33.15
C LYS A 587 2.19 14.43 -34.40
N TYR A 588 1.07 13.90 -34.88
CA TYR A 588 1.04 13.12 -36.11
C TYR A 588 1.50 13.95 -37.30
N ILE A 589 0.92 15.13 -37.52
CA ILE A 589 1.27 16.02 -38.64
C ILE A 589 2.76 16.39 -38.59
N ASN A 590 3.26 16.83 -37.43
CA ASN A 590 4.62 17.34 -37.29
C ASN A 590 5.69 16.24 -37.27
N ARG A 591 5.39 15.02 -36.79
CA ARG A 591 6.38 13.94 -36.59
C ARG A 591 6.26 12.79 -37.59
N ILE A 592 5.10 12.62 -38.24
CA ILE A 592 4.80 11.54 -39.19
C ILE A 592 4.28 12.15 -40.50
N GLY A 593 3.03 12.62 -40.53
CA GLY A 593 2.36 13.16 -41.72
C GLY A 593 2.09 12.12 -42.80
N PHE A 594 1.69 12.59 -43.97
CA PHE A 594 1.43 11.80 -45.18
C PHE A 594 2.54 12.01 -46.22
N ILE A 595 2.53 11.19 -47.27
CA ILE A 595 3.37 11.37 -48.46
C ILE A 595 2.75 12.45 -49.34
N THR A 596 1.46 12.33 -49.66
CA THR A 596 0.78 13.24 -50.58
C THR A 596 0.43 14.57 -49.92
N GLU A 597 0.69 15.68 -50.62
CA GLU A 597 0.41 17.02 -50.10
C GLU A 597 -1.09 17.23 -49.88
N ARG A 598 -1.94 16.63 -50.72
CA ARG A 598 -3.40 16.62 -50.56
C ARG A 598 -3.84 16.07 -49.20
N LYS A 599 -3.25 14.97 -48.72
CA LYS A 599 -3.58 14.41 -47.39
C LYS A 599 -2.96 15.23 -46.26
N ASN A 600 -1.76 15.81 -46.44
CA ASN A 600 -1.19 16.74 -45.46
C ASN A 600 -2.09 17.97 -45.28
N GLN A 601 -2.51 18.62 -46.36
CA GLN A 601 -3.44 19.76 -46.34
C GLN A 601 -4.79 19.40 -45.74
N ALA A 602 -5.35 18.23 -46.05
CA ALA A 602 -6.56 17.74 -45.40
C ALA A 602 -6.35 17.58 -43.87
N SER A 603 -5.22 17.03 -43.44
CA SER A 603 -4.92 16.84 -42.01
C SER A 603 -4.72 18.16 -41.26
N LEU A 604 -4.14 19.18 -41.90
CA LEU A 604 -4.01 20.53 -41.33
C LEU A 604 -5.38 21.17 -41.03
N LYS A 605 -6.41 20.90 -41.86
CA LYS A 605 -7.79 21.37 -41.62
C LYS A 605 -8.47 20.74 -40.39
N LEU A 606 -7.89 19.69 -39.80
CA LEU A 606 -8.36 19.13 -38.52
C LEU A 606 -7.90 19.93 -37.30
N LEU A 607 -6.89 20.78 -37.45
CA LEU A 607 -6.37 21.60 -36.36
C LEU A 607 -7.38 22.68 -35.98
N LYS A 608 -7.84 22.62 -34.73
CA LYS A 608 -8.81 23.53 -34.12
C LYS A 608 -8.36 23.87 -32.70
N ASN A 609 -8.96 24.90 -32.09
CA ASN A 609 -8.73 25.19 -30.68
C ASN A 609 -9.00 23.94 -29.82
N SER A 610 -8.11 23.68 -28.86
CA SER A 610 -8.08 22.42 -28.12
C SER A 610 -9.31 22.25 -27.23
N ASN A 611 -10.08 21.19 -27.50
CA ASN A 611 -11.15 20.75 -26.60
C ASN A 611 -10.52 19.97 -25.42
N THR A 612 -10.79 20.39 -24.18
CA THR A 612 -10.07 19.94 -22.97
C THR A 612 -10.42 18.52 -22.51
N ASN A 613 -11.44 17.90 -23.11
CA ASN A 613 -12.04 16.62 -22.68
C ASN A 613 -11.26 15.36 -23.13
N THR A 614 -9.94 15.44 -23.33
CA THR A 614 -9.07 14.31 -23.68
C THR A 614 -7.75 14.43 -22.96
N ASP A 615 -7.18 13.31 -22.48
CA ASP A 615 -5.96 13.31 -21.63
C ASP A 615 -6.18 14.02 -20.27
N ILE A 616 -7.25 13.58 -19.59
CA ILE A 616 -7.67 14.04 -18.26
C ILE A 616 -6.95 13.27 -17.13
N ILE A 617 -6.87 13.89 -15.96
CA ILE A 617 -6.50 13.22 -14.70
C ILE A 617 -7.76 13.09 -13.85
N PRO A 618 -8.28 11.86 -13.67
CA PRO A 618 -9.52 11.61 -12.94
C PRO A 618 -9.29 11.45 -11.43
N GLU A 619 -10.35 11.19 -10.69
CA GLU A 619 -10.29 10.78 -9.26
C GLU A 619 -9.69 11.83 -8.31
N LEU A 620 -9.75 13.13 -8.64
CA LEU A 620 -9.13 14.21 -7.85
C LEU A 620 -10.07 14.87 -6.82
N GLN A 621 -11.33 14.41 -6.71
CA GLN A 621 -12.39 15.08 -5.95
C GLN A 621 -12.05 15.24 -4.47
N SER A 622 -11.56 14.18 -3.83
CA SER A 622 -11.16 14.15 -2.41
C SER A 622 -10.01 15.12 -2.13
N THR A 623 -8.93 15.04 -2.90
CA THR A 623 -7.78 15.95 -2.78
C THR A 623 -8.19 17.42 -2.96
N PHE A 624 -9.08 17.72 -3.91
CA PHE A 624 -9.58 19.09 -4.11
C PHE A 624 -10.60 19.53 -3.04
N LYS A 625 -11.34 18.62 -2.39
CA LYS A 625 -12.19 18.93 -1.23
C LYS A 625 -11.36 19.38 -0.02
N GLU A 626 -10.28 18.66 0.26
CA GLU A 626 -9.33 18.96 1.35
C GLU A 626 -8.65 20.31 1.11
N ILE A 627 -8.02 20.49 -0.06
CA ILE A 627 -7.40 21.77 -0.44
C ILE A 627 -8.42 22.92 -0.40
N TYR A 628 -9.66 22.71 -0.86
CA TYR A 628 -10.71 23.73 -0.78
C TYR A 628 -11.04 24.12 0.67
N LYS A 629 -11.17 23.15 1.57
CA LYS A 629 -11.55 23.36 2.99
C LYS A 629 -10.57 24.26 3.73
N ASP A 630 -9.28 24.19 3.39
CA ASP A 630 -8.21 24.73 4.24
C ASP A 630 -7.56 26.02 3.71
N ILE A 631 -7.59 26.33 2.40
CA ILE A 631 -6.98 27.56 1.83
C ILE A 631 -7.93 28.53 1.13
N TYR A 632 -9.20 28.18 0.95
CA TYR A 632 -10.24 29.02 0.34
C TYR A 632 -11.44 29.22 1.27
N ASP A 633 -12.06 30.39 1.21
CA ASP A 633 -13.16 30.81 2.09
C ASP A 633 -14.03 31.88 1.38
N SER A 634 -15.03 32.45 2.06
CA SER A 634 -15.93 33.46 1.44
C SER A 634 -15.25 34.79 1.11
N GLU A 635 -14.19 35.16 1.85
CA GLU A 635 -13.39 36.37 1.61
C GLU A 635 -12.30 36.12 0.55
N ASN A 636 -11.98 34.85 0.29
CA ASN A 636 -10.98 34.38 -0.66
C ASN A 636 -11.51 33.18 -1.46
N PRO A 637 -12.46 33.39 -2.38
CA PRO A 637 -13.13 32.30 -3.10
C PRO A 637 -12.19 31.55 -4.04
N ALA A 638 -12.36 30.22 -4.13
CA ALA A 638 -11.63 29.39 -5.08
C ALA A 638 -12.02 29.71 -6.53
N PRO A 639 -11.11 29.56 -7.51
CA PRO A 639 -11.46 29.70 -8.93
C PRO A 639 -12.57 28.71 -9.34
N LYS A 640 -13.51 29.13 -10.19
CA LYS A 640 -14.71 28.33 -10.55
C LYS A 640 -14.43 26.85 -10.87
N LYS A 641 -13.39 26.56 -11.67
CA LYS A 641 -13.01 25.19 -12.04
C LYS A 641 -12.57 24.31 -10.86
N PHE A 642 -12.08 24.87 -9.75
CA PHE A 642 -11.79 24.09 -8.54
C PHE A 642 -13.05 23.47 -7.97
N SER A 643 -14.14 24.24 -7.91
CA SER A 643 -15.43 23.74 -7.43
C SER A 643 -15.98 22.63 -8.32
N GLU A 644 -15.75 22.70 -9.63
CA GLU A 644 -16.16 21.66 -10.60
C GLU A 644 -15.35 20.35 -10.39
N VAL A 645 -14.03 20.43 -10.14
CA VAL A 645 -13.22 19.26 -9.75
C VAL A 645 -13.64 18.73 -8.39
N LYS A 646 -13.85 19.60 -7.40
CA LYS A 646 -14.30 19.25 -6.04
C LYS A 646 -15.61 18.47 -6.01
N LEU A 647 -16.55 18.86 -6.90
CA LEU A 647 -17.86 18.22 -7.06
C LEU A 647 -17.80 16.97 -7.96
N GLY A 648 -16.69 16.71 -8.64
CA GLY A 648 -16.54 15.58 -9.57
C GLY A 648 -17.26 15.76 -10.91
N SER A 649 -17.79 16.96 -11.21
CA SER A 649 -18.40 17.28 -12.50
C SER A 649 -17.36 17.55 -13.60
N PHE A 650 -16.09 17.76 -13.23
CA PHE A 650 -15.00 18.01 -14.15
C PHE A 650 -13.72 17.26 -13.74
N ASN A 651 -13.04 16.65 -14.72
CA ASN A 651 -11.70 16.08 -14.56
C ASN A 651 -10.72 16.92 -15.39
N PRO A 652 -9.69 17.55 -14.79
CA PRO A 652 -8.83 18.49 -15.50
C PRO A 652 -7.90 17.79 -16.48
N SER A 653 -7.59 18.44 -17.61
CA SER A 653 -6.42 18.09 -18.40
C SER A 653 -5.12 18.41 -17.64
N ARG A 654 -3.99 17.79 -18.03
CA ARG A 654 -2.69 18.03 -17.37
C ARG A 654 -2.31 19.51 -17.25
N ASN A 655 -2.51 20.29 -18.32
CA ASN A 655 -2.17 21.71 -18.32
C ASN A 655 -3.10 22.52 -17.41
N GLU A 656 -4.37 22.14 -17.33
CA GLU A 656 -5.30 22.75 -16.37
C GLU A 656 -4.93 22.38 -14.93
N LEU A 657 -4.53 21.12 -14.67
CA LEU A 657 -4.05 20.72 -13.34
C LEU A 657 -2.76 21.45 -12.94
N LEU A 658 -1.81 21.66 -13.88
CA LEU A 658 -0.63 22.50 -13.62
C LEU A 658 -1.01 23.95 -13.31
N ASN A 659 -1.97 24.53 -14.02
CA ASN A 659 -2.45 25.89 -13.76
C ASN A 659 -3.18 25.98 -12.40
N MET A 660 -3.95 24.95 -12.03
CA MET A 660 -4.57 24.84 -10.70
C MET A 660 -3.50 24.69 -9.60
N VAL A 661 -2.49 23.84 -9.80
CA VAL A 661 -1.34 23.69 -8.90
C VAL A 661 -0.59 25.01 -8.73
N LEU A 662 -0.39 25.79 -9.80
CA LEU A 662 0.21 27.13 -9.71
C LEU A 662 -0.69 28.09 -8.92
N GLN A 663 -2.00 28.07 -9.12
CA GLN A 663 -2.95 28.87 -8.33
C GLN A 663 -2.94 28.49 -6.84
N ILE A 664 -2.82 27.19 -6.52
CA ILE A 664 -2.63 26.72 -5.13
C ILE A 664 -1.29 27.22 -4.58
N LYS A 665 -0.17 27.05 -5.31
CA LYS A 665 1.15 27.51 -4.86
C LYS A 665 1.21 29.02 -4.63
N ASN A 666 0.60 29.82 -5.50
CA ASN A 666 0.48 31.27 -5.30
C ASN A 666 -0.34 31.57 -4.04
N ARG A 667 -1.45 30.84 -3.80
CA ARG A 667 -2.25 31.00 -2.58
C ARG A 667 -1.49 30.59 -1.31
N ILE A 668 -0.68 29.52 -1.36
CA ILE A 668 0.22 29.13 -0.25
C ILE A 668 1.23 30.26 0.02
N TYR A 669 1.85 30.81 -1.03
CA TYR A 669 2.81 31.91 -0.91
C TYR A 669 2.16 33.20 -0.34
N GLU A 670 0.94 33.56 -0.77
CA GLU A 670 0.17 34.65 -0.17
C GLU A 670 -0.01 34.45 1.34
N ILE A 671 -0.33 33.22 1.75
CA ILE A 671 -0.48 32.87 3.16
C ILE A 671 0.84 33.02 3.90
N GLU A 672 1.94 32.44 3.41
CA GLU A 672 3.25 32.53 4.06
C GLU A 672 3.80 33.98 4.11
N SER A 673 3.42 34.83 3.14
CA SER A 673 3.83 36.25 3.10
C SER A 673 3.24 37.09 4.24
N LEU A 674 2.11 36.67 4.82
CA LEU A 674 1.43 37.42 5.88
C LEU A 674 2.27 37.55 7.16
N GLU A 675 3.14 36.59 7.46
CA GLU A 675 4.03 36.71 8.63
C GLU A 675 4.98 37.91 8.49
N LYS A 676 5.58 38.09 7.31
CA LYS A 676 6.52 39.19 7.05
C LYS A 676 5.82 40.53 6.89
N ASP A 677 4.74 40.57 6.11
CA ASP A 677 4.15 41.84 5.64
C ASP A 677 3.04 42.42 6.54
N GLY A 678 2.48 41.63 7.46
CA GLY A 678 1.33 42.06 8.27
C GLY A 678 1.42 41.63 9.74
N LEU A 679 1.62 40.34 9.99
CA LEU A 679 1.60 39.80 11.35
C LEU A 679 2.79 40.29 12.20
N SER A 680 3.97 40.44 11.60
CA SER A 680 5.16 41.04 12.22
C SER A 680 4.85 42.39 12.90
N LYS A 681 4.15 43.29 12.19
CA LYS A 681 3.78 44.62 12.67
C LYS A 681 2.76 44.59 13.80
N LEU A 682 1.86 43.59 13.79
CA LEU A 682 0.90 43.38 14.87
C LEU A 682 1.55 42.72 16.09
N LYS A 683 2.45 41.73 15.90
CA LYS A 683 3.26 41.10 16.96
C LYS A 683 4.18 42.12 17.65
N ALA A 684 4.68 43.12 16.92
CA ALA A 684 5.48 44.21 17.46
C ALA A 684 4.68 45.19 18.35
N LEU A 685 3.36 45.07 18.48
CA LEU A 685 2.58 45.90 19.42
C LEU A 685 2.76 45.39 20.86
N PRO A 686 3.35 46.19 21.78
CA PRO A 686 3.58 45.77 23.15
C PRO A 686 2.28 45.71 23.96
N THR A 687 2.25 44.83 24.93
CA THR A 687 1.19 44.72 25.93
C THR A 687 1.26 45.87 26.93
N ILE A 688 0.15 46.14 27.62
CA ILE A 688 0.10 47.14 28.70
C ILE A 688 1.11 46.80 29.83
N LYS A 689 1.37 45.51 30.11
CA LYS A 689 2.37 45.10 31.10
C LYS A 689 3.79 45.53 30.69
N GLU A 690 4.19 45.32 29.44
CA GLU A 690 5.51 45.71 28.92
C GLU A 690 5.70 47.24 28.91
N ILE A 691 4.65 47.99 28.55
CA ILE A 691 4.63 49.46 28.64
C ILE A 691 4.79 49.92 30.10
N ILE A 692 4.09 49.29 31.06
CA ILE A 692 4.21 49.62 32.49
C ILE A 692 5.64 49.34 32.99
N GLU A 693 6.23 48.21 32.61
CA GLU A 693 7.54 47.78 33.06
C GLU A 693 8.65 48.73 32.57
N CYS A 694 8.67 49.06 31.27
CA CYS A 694 9.58 50.08 30.73
C CYS A 694 9.32 51.47 31.36
N GLY A 695 8.06 51.77 31.66
CA GLY A 695 7.66 52.99 32.36
C GLY A 695 8.16 53.12 33.81
N LYS A 696 8.77 52.09 34.42
CA LYS A 696 9.46 52.21 35.71
C LYS A 696 10.73 53.07 35.64
N ASN A 697 11.33 53.22 34.46
CA ASN A 697 12.50 54.07 34.27
C ASN A 697 12.16 55.56 34.51
N LYS A 698 12.89 56.25 35.41
CA LYS A 698 12.64 57.64 35.82
C LYS A 698 12.49 58.63 34.65
N LYS A 699 13.32 58.52 33.59
CA LYS A 699 13.26 59.41 32.41
C LYS A 699 12.03 59.11 31.55
N ILE A 700 11.72 57.84 31.33
CA ILE A 700 10.57 57.39 30.54
C ILE A 700 9.26 57.74 31.27
N ASN A 701 9.20 57.56 32.59
CA ASN A 701 8.04 57.89 33.42
C ASN A 701 7.66 59.37 33.30
N ALA A 702 8.64 60.28 33.35
CA ALA A 702 8.42 61.71 33.17
C ALA A 702 7.87 62.07 31.77
N LEU A 703 8.38 61.42 30.71
CA LEU A 703 7.88 61.58 29.35
C LEU A 703 6.45 61.03 29.19
N LEU A 704 6.12 59.90 29.83
CA LEU A 704 4.77 59.33 29.83
C LEU A 704 3.77 60.27 30.55
N TRP A 705 4.11 60.79 31.73
CA TRP A 705 3.28 61.80 32.40
C TRP A 705 3.09 63.06 31.56
N LYS A 706 4.15 63.59 30.93
CA LYS A 706 4.08 64.79 30.08
C LYS A 706 3.13 64.63 28.89
N ASN A 707 3.14 63.47 28.23
CA ASN A 707 2.39 63.26 26.99
C ASN A 707 1.00 62.61 27.18
N LEU A 708 0.77 61.87 28.28
CA LEU A 708 -0.44 61.07 28.49
C LEU A 708 -1.24 61.48 29.74
N ASN A 709 -0.61 62.16 30.70
CA ASN A 709 -1.20 62.63 31.96
C ASN A 709 -2.10 61.56 32.62
N LYS A 710 -3.41 61.85 32.81
CA LYS A 710 -4.37 60.92 33.42
C LYS A 710 -4.40 59.53 32.75
N SER A 711 -4.16 59.43 31.44
CA SER A 711 -4.15 58.12 30.75
C SER A 711 -2.99 57.22 31.20
N TRP A 712 -1.85 57.79 31.61
CA TRP A 712 -0.75 57.00 32.18
C TRP A 712 -1.08 56.52 33.60
N ALA A 713 -1.77 57.33 34.40
CA ALA A 713 -2.31 56.87 35.67
C ALA A 713 -3.27 55.68 35.49
N THR A 714 -4.20 55.77 34.54
CA THR A 714 -5.14 54.69 34.17
C THR A 714 -4.42 53.41 33.75
N MET A 715 -3.37 53.52 32.92
CA MET A 715 -2.55 52.36 32.51
C MET A 715 -1.88 51.67 33.70
N ARG A 716 -1.24 52.40 34.62
CA ARG A 716 -0.60 51.81 35.81
C ARG A 716 -1.58 51.08 36.74
N SER A 717 -2.85 51.46 36.74
CA SER A 717 -3.93 50.75 37.44
C SER A 717 -4.43 49.49 36.70
N GLY A 718 -3.76 49.06 35.62
CA GLY A 718 -4.14 47.90 34.81
C GLY A 718 -5.27 48.14 33.82
N ILE A 719 -5.80 49.37 33.72
CA ILE A 719 -6.95 49.69 32.87
C ILE A 719 -6.47 50.09 31.47
N TYR A 720 -7.03 49.43 30.45
CA TYR A 720 -6.65 49.68 29.05
C TYR A 720 -7.13 51.06 28.57
N PRO A 721 -6.22 51.90 28.02
CA PRO A 721 -6.55 53.21 27.46
C PRO A 721 -7.17 53.06 26.06
N ASN A 722 -7.47 54.20 25.42
CA ASN A 722 -7.74 54.21 23.98
C ASN A 722 -6.47 53.85 23.16
N THR A 723 -6.67 53.35 21.95
CA THR A 723 -5.59 52.87 21.07
C THR A 723 -4.55 53.94 20.78
N LYS A 724 -4.98 55.20 20.56
CA LYS A 724 -4.06 56.32 20.28
C LYS A 724 -3.09 56.55 21.44
N ASN A 725 -3.60 56.61 22.67
CA ASN A 725 -2.78 56.84 23.87
C ASN A 725 -1.87 55.65 24.20
N ALA A 726 -2.28 54.41 23.88
CA ALA A 726 -1.41 53.23 24.00
C ALA A 726 -0.26 53.25 22.97
N LEU A 727 -0.53 53.60 21.71
CA LEU A 727 0.51 53.71 20.68
C LEU A 727 1.51 54.83 21.00
N THR A 728 1.04 55.98 21.52
CA THR A 728 1.92 57.04 22.04
C THR A 728 2.75 56.56 23.24
N ALA A 729 2.18 55.75 24.14
CA ALA A 729 2.93 55.15 25.24
C ALA A 729 4.02 54.19 24.73
N ALA A 730 3.68 53.29 23.80
CA ALA A 730 4.60 52.36 23.15
C ALA A 730 5.77 53.07 22.45
N GLN A 731 5.50 54.18 21.76
CA GLN A 731 6.54 55.02 21.14
C GLN A 731 7.52 55.58 22.18
N ILE A 732 7.02 56.05 23.33
CA ILE A 732 7.83 56.60 24.43
C ILE A 732 8.63 55.49 25.14
N THR A 733 8.08 54.28 25.28
CA THR A 733 8.73 53.17 25.99
C THR A 733 9.70 52.35 25.14
N HIS A 734 9.48 52.26 23.82
CA HIS A 734 10.24 51.35 22.95
C HIS A 734 10.93 52.04 21.75
N GLY A 735 10.74 53.35 21.58
CA GLY A 735 11.58 54.18 20.70
C GLY A 735 11.26 54.12 19.20
N TYR A 736 10.21 53.41 18.78
CA TYR A 736 9.73 53.41 17.40
C TYR A 736 8.31 53.96 17.29
N THR A 737 8.04 54.69 16.21
CA THR A 737 6.70 55.23 15.90
C THR A 737 5.86 54.17 15.21
N VAL A 738 4.61 53.98 15.64
CA VAL A 738 3.64 53.10 14.98
C VAL A 738 2.43 53.91 14.54
N GLU A 739 2.25 54.07 13.22
CA GLU A 739 1.10 54.82 12.71
C GLU A 739 -0.19 53.98 12.73
N ILE A 740 -1.28 54.61 13.17
CA ILE A 740 -2.59 53.95 13.28
C ILE A 740 -3.14 53.53 11.91
N ASP A 741 -2.86 54.29 10.85
CA ASP A 741 -3.21 53.98 9.46
C ASP A 741 -2.40 52.76 8.92
N GLU A 742 -1.24 52.44 9.51
CA GLU A 742 -0.45 51.24 9.17
C GLU A 742 -0.92 49.99 9.95
N VAL A 743 -1.27 50.16 11.23
CA VAL A 743 -1.93 49.12 12.04
C VAL A 743 -3.28 48.74 11.43
N GLY A 744 -4.07 49.73 10.98
CA GLY A 744 -5.35 49.49 10.29
C GLY A 744 -5.20 48.69 8.99
N ARG A 745 -4.23 49.04 8.15
CA ARG A 745 -3.89 48.27 6.94
C ARG A 745 -3.45 46.84 7.25
N SER A 746 -2.63 46.65 8.28
CA SER A 746 -2.17 45.32 8.72
C SER A 746 -3.32 44.47 9.26
N LEU A 747 -4.18 45.04 10.12
CA LEU A 747 -5.40 44.39 10.61
C LEU A 747 -6.32 43.98 9.46
N TYR A 748 -6.60 44.87 8.51
CA TYR A 748 -7.47 44.57 7.37
C TYR A 748 -6.94 43.41 6.52
N ARG A 749 -5.65 43.45 6.16
CA ARG A 749 -4.98 42.39 5.38
C ARG A 749 -5.00 41.05 6.12
N CYS A 750 -4.78 41.05 7.43
CA CYS A 750 -4.77 39.86 8.27
C CYS A 750 -6.19 39.31 8.54
N PHE A 751 -7.20 40.15 8.78
CA PHE A 751 -8.58 39.68 9.00
C PHE A 751 -9.15 39.02 7.74
N LYS A 752 -8.90 39.60 6.56
CA LYS A 752 -9.27 39.00 5.27
C LYS A 752 -8.74 37.56 5.12
N PHE A 753 -7.59 37.24 5.70
CA PHE A 753 -7.02 35.89 5.70
C PHE A 753 -7.70 34.92 6.70
N THR A 754 -8.27 35.41 7.80
CA THR A 754 -9.01 34.58 8.77
C THR A 754 -10.41 34.17 8.28
N GLY A 755 -10.86 34.68 7.11
CA GLY A 755 -12.21 34.46 6.60
C GLY A 755 -13.31 35.21 7.36
N LYS A 756 -12.94 36.09 8.31
CA LYS A 756 -13.86 36.96 9.05
C LYS A 756 -13.62 38.43 8.70
N SER A 757 -14.71 39.17 8.48
CA SER A 757 -14.64 40.63 8.37
C SER A 757 -14.29 41.28 9.72
N LEU A 758 -13.31 42.20 9.70
CA LEU A 758 -12.94 43.03 10.86
C LEU A 758 -14.14 43.80 11.43
N GLN A 759 -15.07 44.24 10.57
CA GLN A 759 -16.30 44.93 10.99
C GLN A 759 -17.24 44.03 11.80
N LYS A 760 -17.31 42.73 11.45
CA LYS A 760 -18.09 41.72 12.20
C LYS A 760 -17.38 41.28 13.48
N PHE A 761 -16.05 41.34 13.52
CA PHE A 761 -15.26 41.03 14.71
C PHE A 761 -15.35 42.15 15.76
N ASP A 762 -15.13 43.40 15.36
CA ASP A 762 -15.35 44.56 16.23
C ASP A 762 -15.63 45.83 15.42
N SER A 763 -16.87 46.30 15.45
CA SER A 763 -17.33 47.49 14.73
C SER A 763 -16.66 48.79 15.18
N SER A 764 -16.22 48.87 16.44
CA SER A 764 -15.52 50.04 16.99
C SER A 764 -14.03 50.05 16.62
N LEU A 765 -13.41 48.88 16.49
CA LEU A 765 -12.05 48.74 15.98
C LEU A 765 -12.03 49.08 14.49
N TRP A 766 -12.98 48.53 13.71
CA TRP A 766 -13.20 48.86 12.30
C TRP A 766 -13.34 50.37 12.08
N SER A 767 -14.25 51.04 12.80
CA SER A 767 -14.43 52.48 12.65
C SER A 767 -13.18 53.27 13.05
N THR A 768 -12.46 52.86 14.10
CA THR A 768 -11.18 53.48 14.49
C THR A 768 -10.08 53.31 13.42
N THR A 769 -10.11 52.22 12.65
CA THR A 769 -9.12 51.95 11.58
C THR A 769 -9.45 52.52 10.21
N LEU A 770 -10.70 52.90 9.92
CA LEU A 770 -11.11 53.50 8.63
C LEU A 770 -11.59 54.95 8.71
N TYR A 771 -12.22 55.35 9.82
CA TYR A 771 -12.84 56.67 9.98
C TYR A 771 -12.21 57.40 11.17
N LYS A 772 -11.46 58.47 10.89
CA LYS A 772 -10.52 59.18 11.79
C LYS A 772 -11.15 59.86 13.04
N HIS A 773 -12.40 59.53 13.40
CA HIS A 773 -13.17 60.10 14.49
C HIS A 773 -13.55 59.10 15.60
N ALA A 774 -13.31 57.79 15.42
CA ALA A 774 -13.54 56.77 16.45
C ALA A 774 -12.27 56.45 17.26
N ASN A 775 -12.43 56.00 18.51
CA ASN A 775 -11.32 55.88 19.46
C ASN A 775 -11.45 54.61 20.34
N ALA A 776 -11.31 53.43 19.71
CA ALA A 776 -11.41 52.12 20.39
C ALA A 776 -10.41 51.96 21.56
N ARG A 777 -10.73 51.07 22.51
CA ARG A 777 -9.79 50.66 23.58
C ARG A 777 -8.71 49.74 23.03
N TYR A 778 -7.46 49.93 23.48
CA TYR A 778 -6.30 49.15 23.04
C TYR A 778 -6.46 47.64 23.30
N GLN A 779 -7.23 47.25 24.31
CA GLN A 779 -7.57 45.85 24.58
C GLN A 779 -8.19 45.14 23.37
N LYS A 780 -9.01 45.85 22.58
CA LYS A 780 -9.65 45.31 21.37
C LYS A 780 -8.64 45.05 20.25
N LEU A 781 -7.63 45.93 20.13
CA LEU A 781 -6.51 45.75 19.19
C LEU A 781 -5.64 44.55 19.56
N ILE A 782 -5.36 44.35 20.85
CA ILE A 782 -4.61 43.17 21.33
C ILE A 782 -5.41 41.88 21.12
N LYS A 783 -6.69 41.83 21.51
CA LYS A 783 -7.57 40.68 21.21
C LYS A 783 -7.64 40.35 19.72
N ALA A 784 -7.64 41.37 18.85
CA ALA A 784 -7.61 41.21 17.41
C ALA A 784 -6.27 40.63 16.90
N ARG A 785 -5.11 41.13 17.41
CA ARG A 785 -3.77 40.59 17.13
C ARG A 785 -3.66 39.12 17.51
N ASP A 786 -4.14 38.76 18.69
CA ASP A 786 -4.01 37.41 19.25
C ASP A 786 -4.89 36.43 18.45
N PHE A 787 -6.16 36.78 18.20
CA PHE A 787 -7.06 36.02 17.32
C PHE A 787 -6.47 35.77 15.91
N ILE A 788 -5.86 36.80 15.29
CA ILE A 788 -5.18 36.65 14.01
C ILE A 788 -4.00 35.67 14.14
N SER A 789 -3.21 35.77 15.21
CA SER A 789 -1.99 34.96 15.40
C SER A 789 -2.31 33.48 15.56
N ASP A 790 -3.37 33.15 16.31
CA ASP A 790 -3.83 31.77 16.48
C ASP A 790 -4.43 31.21 15.18
N ALA A 791 -5.28 31.99 14.51
CA ALA A 791 -5.83 31.62 13.20
C ALA A 791 -4.71 31.40 12.15
N TYR A 792 -3.63 32.18 12.20
CA TYR A 792 -2.45 32.01 11.36
C TYR A 792 -1.69 30.72 11.68
N ARG A 793 -1.43 30.45 12.96
CA ARG A 793 -0.74 29.22 13.42
C ARG A 793 -1.50 27.96 12.98
N ILE A 794 -2.83 27.96 13.09
CA ILE A 794 -3.68 26.83 12.66
C ILE A 794 -3.61 26.64 11.13
N LYS A 795 -3.74 27.70 10.32
CA LYS A 795 -3.62 27.57 8.85
C LYS A 795 -2.22 27.14 8.41
N ILE A 796 -1.14 27.62 9.05
CA ILE A 796 0.25 27.24 8.75
C ILE A 796 0.51 25.75 9.03
N ALA A 797 0.00 25.19 10.13
CA ALA A 797 0.13 23.76 10.41
C ALA A 797 -0.44 22.90 9.28
N LYS A 798 -1.63 23.25 8.78
CA LYS A 798 -2.30 22.57 7.66
C LYS A 798 -1.58 22.73 6.31
N LEU A 799 -0.85 23.82 6.10
CA LEU A 799 -0.12 24.05 4.85
C LEU A 799 0.95 22.99 4.56
N LYS A 800 1.50 22.30 5.57
CA LYS A 800 2.46 21.21 5.36
C LYS A 800 1.85 20.06 4.56
N GLU A 801 0.71 19.56 5.00
CA GLU A 801 -0.02 18.45 4.36
C GLU A 801 -0.53 18.86 2.96
N ILE A 802 -0.94 20.12 2.79
CA ILE A 802 -1.33 20.66 1.47
C ILE A 802 -0.15 20.69 0.50
N LYS A 803 1.07 21.05 0.96
CA LYS A 803 2.26 21.03 0.09
C LYS A 803 2.57 19.63 -0.43
N GLU A 804 2.42 18.60 0.40
CA GLU A 804 2.59 17.19 0.02
C GLU A 804 1.54 16.77 -1.03
N ARG A 805 0.26 17.11 -0.82
CA ARG A 805 -0.81 16.92 -1.83
C ARG A 805 -0.50 17.64 -3.15
N VAL A 806 0.02 18.86 -3.09
CA VAL A 806 0.42 19.66 -4.27
C VAL A 806 1.55 19.00 -5.05
N ILE A 807 2.54 18.41 -4.37
CA ILE A 807 3.61 17.63 -5.03
C ILE A 807 3.00 16.42 -5.75
N CYS A 808 2.07 15.69 -5.12
CA CYS A 808 1.39 14.56 -5.76
C CYS A 808 0.61 14.98 -7.02
N LEU A 809 -0.20 16.05 -6.94
CA LEU A 809 -0.92 16.62 -8.09
C LEU A 809 0.04 17.06 -9.21
N GLU A 810 1.17 17.65 -8.86
CA GLU A 810 2.21 18.05 -9.82
C GLU A 810 2.88 16.85 -10.50
N THR A 811 3.15 15.77 -9.75
CA THR A 811 3.68 14.51 -10.29
C THR A 811 2.69 13.83 -11.23
N LEU A 812 1.41 13.75 -10.87
CA LEU A 812 0.35 13.26 -11.77
C LEU A 812 0.26 14.12 -13.05
N ALA A 813 0.26 15.45 -12.91
CA ALA A 813 0.20 16.39 -14.02
C ALA A 813 1.42 16.28 -14.97
N LYS A 814 2.61 16.04 -14.41
CA LYS A 814 3.85 15.88 -15.18
C LYS A 814 4.07 14.45 -15.68
N SER A 815 3.29 13.46 -15.25
CA SER A 815 3.51 12.04 -15.55
C SER A 815 3.58 11.70 -17.05
N ASP A 816 4.37 10.67 -17.38
CA ASP A 816 4.39 10.05 -18.71
C ASP A 816 3.27 8.99 -18.84
N LEU A 817 2.24 9.05 -17.98
CA LEU A 817 1.10 8.13 -17.94
C LEU A 817 -0.17 8.81 -18.49
N TYR A 818 -0.93 8.09 -19.30
CA TYR A 818 -2.27 8.44 -19.78
C TYR A 818 -3.28 7.56 -19.06
N TRP A 819 -4.28 8.15 -18.41
CA TRP A 819 -5.28 7.42 -17.64
C TRP A 819 -6.43 6.98 -18.55
N ASP A 820 -6.57 5.67 -18.76
CA ASP A 820 -7.52 5.09 -19.71
C ASP A 820 -8.62 4.30 -18.96
N PRO A 821 -9.89 4.76 -19.01
CA PRO A 821 -10.97 4.12 -18.26
C PRO A 821 -11.30 2.73 -18.80
N ILE A 822 -11.62 1.81 -17.90
CA ILE A 822 -12.13 0.48 -18.21
C ILE A 822 -13.59 0.60 -18.63
N VAL A 823 -13.91 0.05 -19.81
CA VAL A 823 -15.27 0.08 -20.38
C VAL A 823 -15.92 -1.30 -20.45
N LYS A 824 -15.13 -2.37 -20.34
CA LYS A 824 -15.67 -3.74 -20.32
C LYS A 824 -14.70 -4.71 -19.65
N ILE A 825 -15.27 -5.67 -18.92
CA ILE A 825 -14.58 -6.83 -18.36
C ILE A 825 -15.32 -8.07 -18.86
N GLU A 826 -14.59 -9.07 -19.37
CA GLU A 826 -15.14 -10.32 -19.91
C GLU A 826 -14.43 -11.50 -19.22
N LYS A 827 -15.16 -12.46 -18.65
CA LYS A 827 -14.56 -13.76 -18.28
C LYS A 827 -14.31 -14.57 -19.55
N THR A 828 -13.16 -15.24 -19.62
CA THR A 828 -12.75 -16.08 -20.76
C THR A 828 -12.02 -17.31 -20.27
N GLU A 829 -12.28 -18.47 -20.87
CA GLU A 829 -11.52 -19.69 -20.59
C GLU A 829 -10.09 -19.60 -21.12
N SER A 830 -9.16 -20.32 -20.48
CA SER A 830 -7.81 -20.44 -20.99
C SER A 830 -7.73 -21.39 -22.17
N LYS A 831 -6.85 -21.06 -23.13
CA LYS A 831 -6.60 -21.83 -24.36
C LYS A 831 -5.25 -22.53 -24.37
N HIS A 832 -4.46 -22.33 -23.32
CA HIS A 832 -3.06 -22.76 -23.24
C HIS A 832 -2.82 -23.38 -21.87
N PRO A 833 -1.94 -24.39 -21.75
CA PRO A 833 -1.69 -25.08 -20.48
C PRO A 833 -1.04 -24.19 -19.42
N TYR A 834 -0.44 -23.07 -19.81
CA TYR A 834 0.28 -22.16 -18.91
C TYR A 834 -0.15 -20.69 -19.04
N VAL A 835 -0.02 -19.97 -17.93
CA VAL A 835 0.00 -18.50 -17.80
C VAL A 835 1.41 -18.04 -17.43
N TYR A 836 1.75 -16.78 -17.69
CA TYR A 836 3.14 -16.30 -17.74
C TYR A 836 3.36 -14.97 -17.03
N ASP A 837 4.51 -14.79 -16.39
CA ASP A 837 4.88 -13.56 -15.67
C ASP A 837 6.35 -13.13 -15.94
N LEU A 838 6.64 -11.84 -15.70
CA LEU A 838 7.96 -11.22 -15.81
C LEU A 838 8.22 -10.32 -14.59
N GLN A 839 9.15 -10.73 -13.72
CA GLN A 839 9.56 -9.92 -12.59
C GLN A 839 10.57 -8.86 -13.02
N VAL A 840 10.33 -7.62 -12.59
CA VAL A 840 11.16 -6.44 -12.83
C VAL A 840 11.24 -5.61 -11.57
N LYS A 841 12.33 -4.86 -11.40
CA LYS A 841 12.57 -3.91 -10.30
C LYS A 841 11.30 -3.24 -9.75
N ASN A 842 10.74 -2.29 -10.48
CA ASN A 842 9.59 -1.50 -10.05
C ASN A 842 8.27 -2.31 -10.04
N GLU A 843 8.33 -3.64 -10.18
CA GLU A 843 7.25 -4.64 -10.25
C GLU A 843 6.19 -4.42 -11.35
N VAL A 844 6.32 -3.35 -12.13
CA VAL A 844 5.30 -2.83 -13.03
C VAL A 844 5.86 -2.78 -14.46
N PHE A 845 5.38 -3.63 -15.36
CA PHE A 845 5.82 -3.68 -16.77
C PHE A 845 4.70 -3.57 -17.80
N LEU A 846 5.07 -3.16 -19.03
CA LEU A 846 4.17 -2.89 -20.14
C LEU A 846 3.77 -4.16 -20.91
N ALA A 847 2.51 -4.56 -20.77
CA ALA A 847 1.93 -5.75 -21.39
C ALA A 847 0.62 -5.47 -22.15
N GLY A 848 0.16 -6.45 -22.92
CA GLY A 848 -1.18 -6.48 -23.49
C GLY A 848 -1.34 -5.88 -24.89
N TYR A 849 -2.58 -5.95 -25.39
CA TYR A 849 -3.01 -5.39 -26.66
C TYR A 849 -3.05 -3.86 -26.55
N GLY A 850 -2.01 -3.20 -27.07
CA GLY A 850 -1.86 -1.74 -27.07
C GLY A 850 -1.17 -1.14 -25.83
N GLY A 851 -0.77 -1.97 -24.86
CA GLY A 851 0.10 -1.60 -23.72
C GLY A 851 -0.62 -1.03 -22.48
N LEU A 852 -0.40 -1.66 -21.32
CA LEU A 852 -0.79 -1.25 -19.95
C LEU A 852 0.10 -1.93 -18.86
N PHE A 853 -0.03 -1.57 -17.57
CA PHE A 853 0.92 -1.83 -16.46
C PHE A 853 0.38 -2.73 -15.27
N VAL A 854 1.25 -3.38 -14.44
CA VAL A 854 0.98 -4.50 -13.43
C VAL A 854 1.71 -4.36 -12.04
N HIS A 855 1.76 -5.34 -11.06
CA HIS A 855 2.47 -5.21 -9.72
C HIS A 855 2.77 -6.53 -8.88
N ASN A 856 3.84 -6.60 -8.02
CA ASN A 856 4.30 -7.78 -7.19
C ASN A 856 4.29 -7.65 -5.60
N SER A 857 5.27 -8.10 -4.76
CA SER A 857 5.14 -8.50 -3.29
C SER A 857 6.17 -7.97 -2.23
N TYR A 858 5.82 -7.88 -0.92
CA TYR A 858 6.51 -6.97 0.07
C TYR A 858 6.76 -7.35 1.57
N PHE A 859 5.90 -8.10 2.30
CA PHE A 859 5.80 -8.01 3.79
C PHE A 859 6.99 -8.49 4.66
N VAL A 860 7.40 -9.76 4.57
CA VAL A 860 8.19 -10.43 5.63
C VAL A 860 9.57 -9.79 5.88
N LYS A 861 10.16 -9.21 4.84
CA LYS A 861 11.50 -8.61 4.90
C LYS A 861 11.56 -7.38 5.81
N LEU A 862 10.43 -6.72 6.05
CA LEU A 862 10.30 -5.65 7.03
C LEU A 862 10.46 -6.15 8.46
N GLU A 863 9.81 -7.27 8.81
CA GLU A 863 9.91 -7.81 10.15
C GLU A 863 11.35 -8.22 10.46
N ALA A 864 11.98 -9.00 9.57
CA ALA A 864 13.34 -9.48 9.76
C ALA A 864 14.34 -8.32 9.98
N LEU A 865 14.21 -7.23 9.21
CA LEU A 865 15.01 -6.02 9.36
C LEU A 865 14.73 -5.29 10.69
N ARG A 866 13.46 -5.05 11.03
CA ARG A 866 13.05 -4.34 12.26
C ARG A 866 13.41 -5.11 13.53
N SER A 867 13.33 -6.45 13.51
CA SER A 867 13.75 -7.30 14.63
C SER A 867 15.26 -7.25 14.85
N LEU A 868 16.05 -7.20 13.77
CA LEU A 868 17.50 -7.02 13.87
C LEU A 868 17.85 -5.66 14.51
N MET A 869 17.13 -4.58 14.13
CA MET A 869 17.30 -3.24 14.71
C MET A 869 16.99 -3.17 16.21
N THR A 870 16.12 -4.06 16.73
CA THR A 870 15.81 -4.16 18.17
C THR A 870 16.69 -5.18 18.91
N GLY A 871 17.77 -5.66 18.29
CA GLY A 871 18.76 -6.54 18.90
C GLY A 871 18.39 -8.04 18.91
N THR A 872 17.44 -8.45 18.07
CA THR A 872 17.07 -9.87 17.89
C THR A 872 17.85 -10.46 16.72
N GLU A 873 18.57 -11.57 16.93
CA GLU A 873 19.27 -12.27 15.83
C GLU A 873 18.23 -12.95 14.91
N ALA A 874 18.41 -12.91 13.60
CA ALA A 874 17.51 -13.52 12.62
C ALA A 874 18.20 -14.66 11.86
N ILE A 875 17.54 -15.81 11.82
CA ILE A 875 17.96 -16.99 11.05
C ILE A 875 16.84 -17.29 10.04
N ILE A 876 17.17 -17.54 8.78
CA ILE A 876 16.17 -17.73 7.71
C ILE A 876 16.49 -19.02 6.95
N ILE A 877 15.47 -19.86 6.71
CA ILE A 877 15.51 -20.96 5.75
C ILE A 877 14.76 -20.51 4.49
N ASP A 878 15.50 -20.37 3.39
CA ASP A 878 15.08 -19.67 2.17
C ASP A 878 15.13 -20.59 0.93
N PRO A 879 14.01 -21.25 0.56
CA PRO A 879 13.96 -22.14 -0.59
C PRO A 879 13.95 -21.42 -1.94
N GLU A 880 13.75 -20.10 -1.98
CA GLU A 880 13.59 -19.33 -3.23
C GLU A 880 14.69 -18.30 -3.50
N SER A 881 15.65 -18.14 -2.56
CA SER A 881 16.67 -17.08 -2.51
C SER A 881 16.08 -15.66 -2.48
N GLU A 882 14.98 -15.50 -1.76
CA GLU A 882 14.24 -14.25 -1.55
C GLU A 882 14.99 -13.25 -0.64
N TYR A 883 15.89 -13.72 0.24
CA TYR A 883 16.48 -12.91 1.33
C TYR A 883 17.97 -12.59 1.16
N LYS A 884 18.63 -13.08 0.11
CA LYS A 884 20.07 -12.86 -0.12
C LYS A 884 20.45 -11.37 -0.06
N THR A 885 19.71 -10.54 -0.80
CA THR A 885 19.84 -9.08 -0.82
C THR A 885 19.87 -8.46 0.58
N LEU A 886 18.93 -8.87 1.43
CA LEU A 886 18.77 -8.33 2.77
C LEU A 886 19.93 -8.76 3.65
N ALA A 887 20.38 -10.01 3.54
CA ALA A 887 21.59 -10.50 4.21
C ALA A 887 22.82 -9.68 3.82
N ASP A 888 23.10 -9.55 2.52
CA ASP A 888 24.23 -8.77 2.01
C ASP A 888 24.20 -7.31 2.50
N ALA A 889 23.00 -6.71 2.64
CA ALA A 889 22.81 -5.31 3.06
C ALA A 889 22.98 -5.07 4.57
N VAL A 890 22.67 -6.05 5.43
CA VAL A 890 22.84 -5.94 6.89
C VAL A 890 24.16 -6.53 7.40
N GLY A 891 25.05 -6.97 6.48
CA GLY A 891 26.30 -7.65 6.84
C GLY A 891 26.09 -9.10 7.33
N GLY A 892 24.97 -9.70 6.93
CA GLY A 892 24.57 -11.07 7.26
C GLY A 892 25.36 -12.16 6.52
N GLU A 893 25.21 -13.39 6.98
CA GLU A 893 25.86 -14.58 6.42
C GLU A 893 24.88 -15.36 5.51
N TYR A 894 25.24 -15.58 4.24
CA TYR A 894 24.41 -16.30 3.27
C TYR A 894 25.04 -17.65 2.87
N ILE A 895 24.37 -18.74 3.24
CA ILE A 895 24.84 -20.13 3.13
C ILE A 895 23.94 -20.85 2.11
N SER A 896 24.41 -21.00 0.86
CA SER A 896 23.73 -21.83 -0.15
C SER A 896 24.13 -23.30 -0.04
N PHE A 897 23.14 -24.19 -0.05
CA PHE A 897 23.35 -25.63 -0.18
C PHE A 897 23.19 -26.07 -1.63
N SER A 898 24.27 -26.63 -2.18
CA SER A 898 24.29 -27.34 -3.45
C SER A 898 25.33 -28.47 -3.39
N PHE A 899 25.31 -29.36 -4.37
CA PHE A 899 26.30 -30.43 -4.54
C PHE A 899 27.75 -29.91 -4.39
N ASN A 900 28.06 -28.78 -5.01
CA ASN A 900 29.40 -28.19 -5.05
C ASN A 900 29.62 -27.09 -3.99
N ALA A 901 28.64 -26.80 -3.13
CA ALA A 901 28.82 -25.81 -2.07
C ALA A 901 29.95 -26.24 -1.10
N PRO A 902 30.78 -25.32 -0.60
CA PRO A 902 31.78 -25.64 0.42
C PRO A 902 31.13 -25.95 1.77
N ALA A 903 30.00 -25.29 2.08
CA ALA A 903 29.22 -25.52 3.29
C ALA A 903 28.60 -26.93 3.30
N LYS A 904 28.79 -27.63 4.43
CA LYS A 904 28.24 -28.96 4.73
C LYS A 904 27.72 -28.99 6.15
N ILE A 905 26.63 -29.71 6.34
CA ILE A 905 26.11 -30.13 7.65
C ILE A 905 26.12 -31.65 7.63
N ASN A 906 26.79 -32.26 8.60
CA ASN A 906 26.71 -33.69 8.83
C ASN A 906 25.38 -33.98 9.59
N PRO A 907 24.45 -34.78 9.03
CA PRO A 907 23.23 -35.13 9.75
C PRO A 907 23.48 -35.93 11.03
N PHE A 908 24.66 -36.55 11.21
CA PHE A 908 25.06 -37.28 12.43
C PHE A 908 25.76 -36.41 13.49
N ASP A 909 25.94 -35.12 13.24
CA ASP A 909 26.60 -34.19 14.16
C ASP A 909 25.85 -34.04 15.49
N LEU A 910 26.59 -33.98 16.61
CA LEU A 910 26.03 -33.99 17.97
C LEU A 910 26.08 -32.60 18.61
N ALA A 911 25.07 -32.31 19.45
CA ALA A 911 25.07 -31.13 20.31
C ALA A 911 26.14 -31.29 21.40
N GLN A 912 27.24 -30.53 21.35
CA GLN A 912 28.32 -30.61 22.35
C GLN A 912 27.97 -29.91 23.70
N ILE A 913 26.73 -30.02 24.18
CA ILE A 913 26.19 -29.26 25.33
C ILE A 913 25.87 -30.22 26.46
N ARG A 914 26.59 -30.19 27.59
CA ARG A 914 26.24 -31.02 28.75
C ARG A 914 25.02 -30.43 29.47
N GLU A 915 23.85 -31.04 29.30
CA GLU A 915 22.69 -30.91 30.21
C GLU A 915 22.66 -32.16 31.11
N GLU A 916 22.71 -32.02 32.43
CA GLU A 916 22.68 -33.16 33.36
C GLU A 916 21.37 -33.94 33.22
N GLY A 917 21.46 -35.20 32.77
CA GLY A 917 20.33 -36.10 32.58
C GLY A 917 19.77 -36.21 31.15
N GLU A 918 20.17 -35.37 30.18
CA GLU A 918 19.78 -35.57 28.77
C GLU A 918 20.72 -36.55 28.04
N ASN A 919 20.18 -37.64 27.47
CA ASN A 919 20.91 -38.54 26.58
C ASN A 919 20.96 -37.97 25.14
N GLN A 920 22.01 -37.24 24.82
CA GLN A 920 22.14 -36.53 23.53
C GLN A 920 22.25 -37.49 22.35
N LEU A 921 23.03 -38.57 22.49
CA LEU A 921 23.13 -39.62 21.47
C LEU A 921 21.77 -40.26 21.21
N GLY A 922 20.98 -40.56 22.25
CA GLY A 922 19.61 -41.07 22.12
C GLY A 922 18.68 -40.10 21.39
N ILE A 923 18.69 -38.81 21.75
CA ILE A 923 17.91 -37.77 21.06
C ILE A 923 18.33 -37.66 19.59
N LYS A 924 19.63 -37.76 19.30
CA LYS A 924 20.14 -37.70 17.94
C LYS A 924 19.77 -38.93 17.11
N ILE A 925 19.82 -40.13 17.69
CA ILE A 925 19.34 -41.36 17.04
C ILE A 925 17.85 -41.24 16.68
N LEU A 926 17.01 -40.66 17.56
CA LEU A 926 15.61 -40.38 17.24
C LEU A 926 15.44 -39.36 16.09
N SER A 927 16.23 -38.27 16.07
CA SER A 927 16.24 -37.31 14.96
C SER A 927 16.67 -37.97 13.64
N LEU A 928 17.68 -38.83 13.71
CA LEU A 928 18.14 -39.63 12.57
C LEU A 928 17.09 -40.64 12.11
N HIS A 929 16.35 -41.31 12.98
CA HIS A 929 15.22 -42.17 12.57
C HIS A 929 14.18 -41.41 11.75
N SER A 930 13.76 -40.22 12.20
CA SER A 930 12.85 -39.37 11.43
C SER A 930 13.45 -38.93 10.08
N LEU A 931 14.74 -38.58 10.03
CA LEU A 931 15.44 -38.26 8.79
C LEU A 931 15.49 -39.48 7.83
N MET A 932 15.78 -40.67 8.36
CA MET A 932 15.89 -41.90 7.58
C MET A 932 14.54 -42.35 7.02
N LYS A 933 13.44 -42.19 7.78
CA LYS A 933 12.07 -42.41 7.28
C LYS A 933 11.76 -41.51 6.06
N VAL A 934 12.21 -40.26 6.07
CA VAL A 934 12.06 -39.34 4.92
C VAL A 934 12.95 -39.76 3.73
N ILE A 935 14.13 -40.30 3.99
CA ILE A 935 15.12 -40.76 2.98
C ILE A 935 14.74 -42.11 2.31
N MET A 936 14.20 -43.04 3.11
CA MET A 936 13.91 -44.44 2.75
C MET A 936 12.43 -44.68 2.41
N GLY A 937 11.54 -43.78 2.81
CA GLY A 937 10.10 -43.97 2.75
C GLY A 937 9.59 -44.91 3.85
N VAL A 938 8.54 -45.67 3.55
CA VAL A 938 7.94 -46.62 4.48
C VAL A 938 8.94 -47.74 4.82
N ILE A 939 9.16 -47.94 6.12
CA ILE A 939 9.96 -49.02 6.72
C ILE A 939 9.06 -49.90 7.58
N THR A 940 9.35 -51.20 7.66
CA THR A 940 8.64 -52.13 8.55
C THR A 940 9.15 -52.03 9.99
N PRO A 941 8.42 -52.52 11.02
CA PRO A 941 8.92 -52.55 12.40
C PRO A 941 10.24 -53.32 12.55
N THR A 942 10.44 -54.40 11.78
CA THR A 942 11.70 -55.15 11.74
C THR A 942 12.83 -54.30 11.16
N GLN A 943 12.56 -53.59 10.07
CA GLN A 943 13.53 -52.66 9.45
C GLN A 943 13.85 -51.48 10.37
N GLU A 944 12.88 -50.95 11.11
CA GLU A 944 13.09 -49.88 12.11
C GLU A 944 14.00 -50.35 13.25
N ALA A 945 13.80 -51.57 13.76
CA ALA A 945 14.69 -52.18 14.76
C ALA A 945 16.11 -52.47 14.22
N MET A 946 16.23 -52.86 12.95
CA MET A 946 17.54 -53.04 12.30
C MET A 946 18.26 -51.70 12.09
N LEU A 947 17.53 -50.66 11.68
CA LEU A 947 18.05 -49.31 11.54
C LEU A 947 18.56 -48.74 12.88
N ASP A 948 17.81 -48.94 13.97
CA ASP A 948 18.21 -48.51 15.31
C ASP A 948 19.54 -49.15 15.74
N ARG A 949 19.64 -50.48 15.61
CA ARG A 949 20.88 -51.22 15.87
C ARG A 949 22.03 -50.72 14.98
N ALA A 950 21.77 -50.48 13.69
CA ALA A 950 22.78 -49.98 12.77
C ALA A 950 23.27 -48.57 13.14
N LEU A 951 22.38 -47.65 13.51
CA LEU A 951 22.73 -46.31 13.99
C LEU A 951 23.62 -46.37 15.25
N ILE A 952 23.21 -47.17 16.25
CA ILE A 952 24.00 -47.36 17.49
C ILE A 952 25.38 -47.95 17.19
N MET A 953 25.47 -48.97 16.33
CA MET A 953 26.74 -49.57 15.91
C MET A 953 27.61 -48.57 15.14
N THR A 954 27.02 -47.74 14.29
CA THR A 954 27.73 -46.72 13.50
C THR A 954 28.44 -45.69 14.40
N TYR A 955 27.76 -45.18 15.43
CA TYR A 955 28.39 -44.31 16.43
C TYR A 955 29.45 -45.04 17.26
N ARG A 956 29.16 -46.28 17.70
CA ARG A 956 30.10 -47.10 18.48
C ARG A 956 31.40 -47.37 17.71
N ASN A 957 31.33 -47.54 16.39
CA ASN A 957 32.49 -47.74 15.52
C ASN A 957 33.40 -46.48 15.43
N LYS A 958 32.86 -45.28 15.70
CA LYS A 958 33.65 -44.04 15.90
C LYS A 958 34.07 -43.83 17.38
N GLY A 959 33.80 -44.80 18.24
CA GLY A 959 34.07 -44.73 19.67
C GLY A 959 33.14 -43.78 20.44
N ILE A 960 31.99 -43.40 19.86
CA ILE A 960 30.94 -42.59 20.49
C ILE A 960 29.90 -43.53 21.10
N THR A 961 29.51 -43.29 22.35
CA THR A 961 28.59 -44.15 23.11
C THR A 961 27.61 -43.31 23.94
N MET A 962 26.77 -43.97 24.74
CA MET A 962 25.85 -43.29 25.68
C MET A 962 26.57 -42.48 26.76
N ASP A 963 27.86 -42.75 27.01
CA ASP A 963 28.72 -41.95 27.88
C ASP A 963 28.97 -40.55 27.26
N PRO A 964 28.55 -39.45 27.92
CA PRO A 964 28.76 -38.09 27.43
C PRO A 964 30.23 -37.71 27.19
N ASP A 965 31.20 -38.30 27.92
CA ASP A 965 32.63 -38.03 27.69
C ASP A 965 33.10 -38.53 26.32
N THR A 966 32.40 -39.51 25.74
CA THR A 966 32.71 -40.04 24.39
C THR A 966 32.10 -39.23 23.24
N GLN A 967 31.14 -38.33 23.51
CA GLN A 967 30.32 -37.65 22.50
C GLN A 967 30.99 -36.40 21.88
N GLY A 968 32.20 -36.05 22.33
CA GLY A 968 33.04 -35.00 21.71
C GLY A 968 33.91 -35.47 20.54
N LYS A 969 33.90 -36.77 20.20
CA LYS A 969 34.67 -37.36 19.09
C LYS A 969 34.04 -37.03 17.72
N GLU A 970 34.81 -37.23 16.65
CA GLU A 970 34.33 -36.99 15.29
C GLU A 970 33.11 -37.88 14.96
N PRO A 971 31.96 -37.30 14.58
CA PRO A 971 30.74 -38.06 14.31
C PRO A 971 30.86 -38.87 13.00
N PRO A 972 30.08 -39.96 12.86
CA PRO A 972 30.07 -40.77 11.64
C PRO A 972 29.48 -40.02 10.43
N LEU A 973 29.68 -40.56 9.23
CA LEU A 973 29.09 -40.10 7.98
C LEU A 973 28.00 -41.08 7.49
N MET A 974 27.28 -40.68 6.43
CA MET A 974 26.27 -41.54 5.80
C MET A 974 26.91 -42.81 5.21
N GLU A 975 28.15 -42.70 4.71
CA GLU A 975 28.94 -43.86 4.28
C GLU A 975 29.20 -44.87 5.40
N ASP A 976 29.41 -44.42 6.66
CA ASP A 976 29.66 -45.33 7.79
C ASP A 976 28.39 -46.12 8.16
N LEU A 977 27.21 -45.51 8.08
CA LEU A 977 25.93 -46.19 8.28
C LEU A 977 25.67 -47.22 7.16
N TYR A 978 25.92 -46.85 5.91
CA TYR A 978 25.78 -47.75 4.76
C TYR A 978 26.73 -48.97 4.88
N LYS A 979 27.99 -48.77 5.27
CA LYS A 979 28.94 -49.86 5.56
C LYS A 979 28.46 -50.76 6.71
N THR A 980 27.91 -50.15 7.77
CA THR A 980 27.39 -50.89 8.93
C THR A 980 26.19 -51.75 8.56
N LEU A 981 25.25 -51.23 7.75
CA LEU A 981 24.08 -51.98 7.27
C LEU A 981 24.46 -53.15 6.35
N ILE A 982 25.45 -52.99 5.47
CA ILE A 982 25.97 -54.08 4.64
C ILE A 982 26.62 -55.16 5.51
N GLY A 983 27.47 -54.76 6.46
CA GLY A 983 28.17 -55.68 7.37
C GLY A 983 27.27 -56.41 8.38
N MET A 984 25.97 -56.14 8.41
CA MET A 984 25.01 -56.94 9.17
C MET A 984 24.59 -58.22 8.44
N GLU A 985 24.74 -58.28 7.10
CA GLU A 985 24.45 -59.46 6.25
C GLU A 985 23.01 -60.04 6.36
N VAL A 986 22.06 -59.27 6.91
CA VAL A 986 20.63 -59.63 7.02
C VAL A 986 19.83 -59.01 5.86
N PRO A 987 18.86 -59.72 5.23
CA PRO A 987 18.08 -59.20 4.11
C PRO A 987 17.43 -57.82 4.33
N ASP A 988 16.83 -57.58 5.50
CA ASP A 988 16.24 -56.27 5.84
C ASP A 988 17.29 -55.15 5.93
N ALA A 989 18.49 -55.43 6.44
CA ALA A 989 19.58 -54.45 6.51
C ALA A 989 20.15 -54.14 5.11
N LEU A 990 20.18 -55.13 4.22
CA LEU A 990 20.58 -54.95 2.82
C LEU A 990 19.57 -54.13 2.01
N ASP A 991 18.24 -54.29 2.23
CA ASP A 991 17.22 -53.40 1.64
C ASP A 991 17.40 -51.95 2.12
N LEU A 992 17.63 -51.74 3.42
CA LEU A 992 17.91 -50.40 3.97
C LEU A 992 19.20 -49.79 3.39
N ALA A 993 20.27 -50.59 3.23
CA ALA A 993 21.51 -50.15 2.60
C ALA A 993 21.30 -49.71 1.15
N ALA A 994 20.56 -50.49 0.35
CA ALA A 994 20.22 -50.16 -1.04
C ALA A 994 19.41 -48.85 -1.15
N ARG A 995 18.53 -48.56 -0.18
CA ARG A 995 17.77 -47.29 -0.14
C ARG A 995 18.62 -46.07 0.20
N ILE A 996 19.66 -46.22 1.03
CA ILE A 996 20.64 -45.16 1.35
C ILE A 996 21.66 -44.97 0.22
N GLU A 997 22.03 -46.03 -0.52
CA GLU A 997 23.14 -46.03 -1.49
C GLU A 997 23.15 -44.82 -2.45
N LYS A 998 21.97 -44.37 -2.89
CA LYS A 998 21.79 -43.18 -3.74
C LYS A 998 22.37 -41.88 -3.16
N PHE A 999 22.54 -41.78 -1.84
CA PHE A 999 23.14 -40.66 -1.11
C PHE A 999 24.64 -40.81 -0.81
N VAL A 1000 25.18 -42.03 -0.92
CA VAL A 1000 26.57 -42.38 -0.55
C VAL A 1000 27.44 -42.71 -1.78
N ARG A 1001 26.86 -43.35 -2.79
CA ARG A 1001 27.54 -43.73 -4.06
C ARG A 1001 26.81 -43.25 -5.31
N GLY A 1002 25.53 -42.87 -5.20
CA GLY A 1002 24.70 -42.45 -6.33
C GLY A 1002 24.59 -40.94 -6.55
N SER A 1003 23.49 -40.53 -7.19
CA SER A 1003 23.28 -39.17 -7.70
C SER A 1003 23.11 -38.07 -6.64
N PHE A 1004 23.05 -38.39 -5.34
CA PHE A 1004 22.88 -37.42 -4.24
C PHE A 1004 24.12 -37.22 -3.36
N VAL A 1005 25.27 -37.77 -3.78
CA VAL A 1005 26.56 -37.64 -3.09
C VAL A 1005 27.02 -36.19 -2.98
N GLY A 1006 27.68 -35.88 -1.86
CA GLY A 1006 28.37 -34.60 -1.65
C GLY A 1006 27.54 -33.49 -1.01
N ILE A 1007 26.25 -33.69 -0.75
CA ILE A 1007 25.42 -32.69 -0.02
C ILE A 1007 25.51 -32.91 1.49
N PHE A 1008 25.31 -34.14 1.97
CA PHE A 1008 25.19 -34.48 3.40
C PHE A 1008 26.26 -35.47 3.91
N ASP A 1009 27.17 -35.92 3.04
CA ASP A 1009 28.14 -36.98 3.33
C ASP A 1009 29.56 -36.41 3.58
N LYS A 1010 29.64 -35.36 4.42
CA LYS A 1010 30.87 -34.70 4.86
C LYS A 1010 30.65 -34.09 6.25
N GLN A 1011 31.73 -33.94 7.01
CA GLN A 1011 31.69 -33.31 8.33
C GLN A 1011 31.15 -31.87 8.29
N THR A 1012 30.42 -31.47 9.34
CA THR A 1012 29.93 -30.10 9.49
C THR A 1012 31.10 -29.12 9.52
N ASN A 1013 31.07 -28.11 8.65
CA ASN A 1013 32.15 -27.12 8.54
C ASN A 1013 31.67 -25.67 8.59
N ILE A 1014 30.44 -25.46 9.09
CA ILE A 1014 29.82 -24.15 9.29
C ILE A 1014 29.52 -23.90 10.77
N ASN A 1015 29.40 -22.62 11.15
CA ASN A 1015 28.93 -22.20 12.47
C ASN A 1015 27.99 -21.00 12.32
N ILE A 1016 27.02 -20.83 13.22
CA ILE A 1016 26.12 -19.67 13.19
C ILE A 1016 26.70 -18.62 14.13
N THR A 1017 27.51 -17.71 13.59
CA THR A 1017 28.12 -16.60 14.36
C THR A 1017 27.52 -15.24 14.01
N ASN A 1018 26.86 -15.10 12.87
CA ASN A 1018 26.31 -13.83 12.40
C ASN A 1018 24.89 -13.57 12.96
N PRO A 1019 24.60 -12.37 13.51
CA PRO A 1019 23.26 -11.97 13.92
C PRO A 1019 22.18 -12.03 12.84
N PHE A 1020 22.54 -12.08 11.55
CA PHE A 1020 21.61 -12.33 10.45
C PHE A 1020 22.15 -13.46 9.56
N THR A 1021 21.54 -14.64 9.58
CA THR A 1021 22.02 -15.82 8.83
C THR A 1021 20.93 -16.39 7.92
N VAL A 1022 21.21 -16.58 6.64
CA VAL A 1022 20.27 -17.13 5.64
C VAL A 1022 20.80 -18.42 5.05
N PHE A 1023 20.07 -19.51 5.25
CA PHE A 1023 20.32 -20.82 4.66
C PHE A 1023 19.44 -21.02 3.43
N SER A 1024 20.01 -21.07 2.23
CA SER A 1024 19.24 -21.27 1.01
C SER A 1024 19.34 -22.68 0.44
N VAL A 1025 18.17 -23.27 0.13
CA VAL A 1025 18.03 -24.61 -0.47
C VAL A 1025 17.54 -24.57 -1.92
N LYS A 1026 17.53 -23.39 -2.56
CA LYS A 1026 17.07 -23.17 -3.94
C LYS A 1026 17.77 -24.05 -4.96
N ASP A 1027 19.08 -24.22 -4.79
CA ASP A 1027 19.95 -24.98 -5.70
C ASP A 1027 19.78 -26.51 -5.56
N LEU A 1028 18.89 -26.97 -4.67
CA LEU A 1028 18.53 -28.38 -4.48
C LEU A 1028 17.23 -28.74 -5.22
N GLN A 1029 17.16 -30.01 -5.67
CA GLN A 1029 15.95 -30.56 -6.28
C GLN A 1029 14.78 -30.57 -5.29
N GLU A 1030 13.54 -30.43 -5.79
CA GLU A 1030 12.31 -30.32 -4.98
C GLU A 1030 12.13 -31.46 -3.98
N THR A 1031 12.58 -32.68 -4.32
CA THR A 1031 12.57 -33.88 -3.47
C THR A 1031 13.60 -33.86 -2.34
N LEU A 1032 14.69 -33.09 -2.50
CA LEU A 1032 15.73 -32.92 -1.49
C LEU A 1032 15.47 -31.72 -0.57
N ARG A 1033 14.61 -30.75 -0.97
CA ARG A 1033 14.30 -29.58 -0.14
C ARG A 1033 13.79 -29.95 1.25
N PRO A 1034 12.83 -30.88 1.45
CA PRO A 1034 12.37 -31.27 2.79
C PRO A 1034 13.48 -31.91 3.64
N ILE A 1035 14.35 -32.74 3.03
CA ILE A 1035 15.51 -33.37 3.68
C ILE A 1035 16.52 -32.30 4.12
N ALA A 1036 16.85 -31.36 3.22
CA ALA A 1036 17.76 -30.27 3.53
C ALA A 1036 17.22 -29.33 4.59
N MET A 1037 15.94 -28.93 4.50
CA MET A 1037 15.28 -28.10 5.50
C MET A 1037 15.23 -28.79 6.87
N PHE A 1038 15.00 -30.11 6.93
CA PHE A 1038 15.10 -30.88 8.17
C PHE A 1038 16.51 -30.83 8.77
N ILE A 1039 17.55 -31.13 7.97
CA ILE A 1039 18.95 -31.15 8.43
C ILE A 1039 19.41 -29.75 8.88
N ILE A 1040 19.03 -28.70 8.13
CA ILE A 1040 19.29 -27.30 8.49
C ILE A 1040 18.55 -26.94 9.78
N LEU A 1041 17.29 -27.34 9.95
CA LEU A 1041 16.52 -27.07 11.16
C LEU A 1041 17.08 -27.81 12.39
N ASP A 1042 17.50 -29.07 12.24
CA ASP A 1042 18.14 -29.87 13.32
C ASP A 1042 19.48 -29.27 13.75
N TYR A 1043 20.25 -28.79 12.77
CA TYR A 1043 21.49 -28.07 13.00
C TYR A 1043 21.28 -26.72 13.70
N ILE A 1044 20.33 -25.89 13.22
CA ILE A 1044 19.97 -24.62 13.87
C ILE A 1044 19.48 -24.88 15.29
N TRP A 1045 18.60 -25.87 15.49
CA TRP A 1045 18.06 -26.23 16.79
C TRP A 1045 19.16 -26.64 17.78
N THR A 1046 20.11 -27.44 17.31
CA THR A 1046 21.31 -27.85 18.05
C THR A 1046 22.18 -26.64 18.46
N ARG A 1047 22.35 -25.64 17.59
CA ARG A 1047 23.11 -24.42 17.89
C ARG A 1047 22.35 -23.46 18.81
N VAL A 1048 21.03 -23.30 18.63
CA VAL A 1048 20.18 -22.42 19.46
C VAL A 1048 20.15 -22.87 20.92
N LYS A 1049 20.17 -24.19 21.18
CA LYS A 1049 20.30 -24.74 22.54
C LYS A 1049 21.57 -24.27 23.27
N LYS A 1050 22.66 -23.93 22.56
CA LYS A 1050 23.97 -23.64 23.16
C LYS A 1050 24.02 -22.30 23.88
N ASP A 1051 23.53 -21.25 23.21
CA ASP A 1051 23.61 -19.87 23.68
C ASP A 1051 22.21 -19.27 23.70
N ILE A 1052 21.64 -19.03 24.88
CA ILE A 1052 20.30 -18.45 25.04
C ILE A 1052 20.35 -16.96 24.69
N LYS A 1053 19.67 -16.57 23.60
CA LYS A 1053 19.55 -15.19 23.10
C LYS A 1053 18.18 -14.98 22.46
N LYS A 1054 17.70 -13.74 22.38
CA LYS A 1054 16.54 -13.38 21.54
C LYS A 1054 16.88 -13.66 20.07
N ARG A 1055 16.20 -14.65 19.48
CA ARG A 1055 16.33 -15.01 18.05
C ARG A 1055 14.97 -15.19 17.39
N ILE A 1056 14.86 -14.83 16.11
CA ILE A 1056 13.79 -15.31 15.23
C ILE A 1056 14.34 -16.34 14.24
N LEU A 1057 13.60 -17.42 14.03
CA LEU A 1057 13.87 -18.38 12.96
C LEU A 1057 12.71 -18.37 11.97
N ILE A 1058 12.95 -17.83 10.79
CA ILE A 1058 12.00 -17.75 9.69
C ILE A 1058 12.15 -19.00 8.82
N VAL A 1059 11.07 -19.75 8.65
CA VAL A 1059 10.99 -20.90 7.72
C VAL A 1059 10.02 -20.50 6.62
N ASP A 1060 10.57 -20.10 5.47
CA ASP A 1060 9.78 -19.74 4.31
C ASP A 1060 9.37 -20.98 3.50
N GLU A 1061 8.22 -20.93 2.83
CA GLU A 1061 7.52 -22.07 2.23
C GLU A 1061 7.48 -23.33 3.13
N ALA A 1062 7.08 -23.15 4.39
CA ALA A 1062 7.07 -24.20 5.41
C ALA A 1062 6.23 -25.44 5.05
N TRP A 1063 5.29 -25.33 4.08
CA TRP A 1063 4.55 -26.48 3.53
C TRP A 1063 5.47 -27.56 2.93
N HIS A 1064 6.69 -27.21 2.49
CA HIS A 1064 7.70 -28.19 2.08
C HIS A 1064 7.98 -29.22 3.19
N MET A 1065 7.98 -28.81 4.45
CA MET A 1065 8.14 -29.70 5.62
C MET A 1065 6.84 -30.38 6.04
N MET A 1066 5.68 -29.94 5.55
CA MET A 1066 4.38 -30.58 5.81
C MET A 1066 4.13 -31.79 4.89
N LYS A 1067 4.93 -31.96 3.82
CA LYS A 1067 4.83 -33.10 2.88
C LYS A 1067 5.03 -34.48 3.54
N TYR A 1068 5.78 -34.56 4.64
CA TYR A 1068 6.07 -35.81 5.35
C TYR A 1068 5.73 -35.68 6.85
N PRO A 1069 5.06 -36.67 7.47
CA PRO A 1069 4.70 -36.60 8.89
C PRO A 1069 5.90 -36.39 9.81
N ASP A 1070 7.03 -37.08 9.57
CA ASP A 1070 8.25 -36.94 10.37
C ASP A 1070 8.85 -35.51 10.32
N THR A 1071 8.89 -34.87 9.15
CA THR A 1071 9.39 -33.49 9.03
C THR A 1071 8.43 -32.48 9.66
N ALA A 1072 7.12 -32.69 9.53
CA ALA A 1072 6.09 -31.87 10.16
C ALA A 1072 6.15 -31.98 11.69
N GLN A 1073 6.25 -33.21 12.20
CA GLN A 1073 6.37 -33.51 13.63
C GLN A 1073 7.63 -32.89 14.23
N PHE A 1074 8.76 -32.90 13.50
CA PHE A 1074 9.98 -32.25 13.93
C PHE A 1074 9.84 -30.72 14.00
N LEU A 1075 9.27 -30.09 12.96
CA LEU A 1075 8.95 -28.66 12.95
C LEU A 1075 8.06 -28.27 14.14
N TRP A 1076 7.00 -29.03 14.39
CA TRP A 1076 6.12 -28.84 15.56
C TRP A 1076 6.83 -29.05 16.90
N SER A 1077 7.77 -30.00 16.98
CA SER A 1077 8.60 -30.19 18.17
C SER A 1077 9.50 -28.98 18.47
N VAL A 1078 9.94 -28.25 17.43
CA VAL A 1078 10.67 -26.99 17.59
C VAL A 1078 9.72 -25.90 18.06
N VAL A 1079 8.56 -25.71 17.43
CA VAL A 1079 7.50 -24.74 17.84
C VAL A 1079 7.21 -24.82 19.34
N LYS A 1080 6.98 -26.04 19.88
CA LYS A 1080 6.65 -26.26 21.30
C LYS A 1080 7.80 -25.97 22.26
N ARG A 1081 9.05 -26.03 21.80
CA ARG A 1081 10.26 -25.90 22.64
C ARG A 1081 10.96 -24.55 22.47
N ALA A 1082 10.76 -23.84 21.36
CA ALA A 1082 11.44 -22.61 20.98
C ALA A 1082 11.45 -21.55 22.09
N ARG A 1083 10.30 -21.35 22.77
CA ARG A 1083 10.16 -20.42 23.90
C ARG A 1083 11.17 -20.61 25.04
N LYS A 1084 11.65 -21.85 25.27
CA LYS A 1084 12.62 -22.14 26.34
C LYS A 1084 13.99 -21.52 26.09
N TYR A 1085 14.32 -21.23 24.83
CA TYR A 1085 15.64 -20.78 24.39
C TYR A 1085 15.60 -19.36 23.79
N TYR A 1086 14.56 -18.57 24.10
CA TYR A 1086 14.29 -17.26 23.50
C TYR A 1086 14.25 -17.26 21.96
N LEU A 1087 13.82 -18.37 21.37
CA LEU A 1087 13.57 -18.51 19.93
C LEU A 1087 12.09 -18.25 19.60
N GLY A 1088 11.82 -17.37 18.64
CA GLY A 1088 10.53 -17.23 17.99
C GLY A 1088 10.55 -17.85 16.59
N LEU A 1089 9.82 -18.96 16.38
CA LEU A 1089 9.72 -19.57 15.06
C LEU A 1089 8.63 -18.87 14.23
N THR A 1090 8.97 -18.33 13.06
CA THR A 1090 8.02 -17.77 12.10
C THR A 1090 7.89 -18.73 10.92
N THR A 1091 6.73 -19.35 10.78
CA THR A 1091 6.41 -20.21 9.63
C THR A 1091 5.60 -19.43 8.60
N ILE A 1092 6.04 -19.44 7.35
CA ILE A 1092 5.33 -18.78 6.24
C ILE A 1092 4.84 -19.86 5.31
N THR A 1093 3.59 -19.77 4.88
CA THR A 1093 3.06 -20.62 3.82
C THR A 1093 2.09 -19.84 2.95
N GLN A 1094 2.16 -20.11 1.64
CA GLN A 1094 1.18 -19.62 0.70
C GLN A 1094 0.14 -20.71 0.33
N ASP A 1095 0.50 -21.98 0.52
CA ASP A 1095 -0.38 -23.15 0.32
C ASP A 1095 -1.06 -23.53 1.63
N VAL A 1096 -2.19 -22.87 1.89
CA VAL A 1096 -3.06 -23.07 3.07
C VAL A 1096 -3.55 -24.51 3.17
N GLU A 1097 -3.93 -25.14 2.04
CA GLU A 1097 -4.55 -26.46 2.03
C GLU A 1097 -3.59 -27.55 2.50
N ASP A 1098 -2.36 -27.57 1.96
CA ASP A 1098 -1.29 -28.51 2.31
C ASP A 1098 -0.84 -28.31 3.77
N PHE A 1099 -0.73 -27.06 4.24
CA PHE A 1099 -0.31 -26.78 5.62
C PHE A 1099 -1.40 -27.14 6.65
N LEU A 1100 -2.65 -26.72 6.44
CA LEU A 1100 -3.79 -27.02 7.34
C LEU A 1100 -4.45 -28.38 7.04
N GLY A 1101 -3.90 -29.18 6.13
CA GLY A 1101 -4.41 -30.50 5.75
C GLY A 1101 -4.19 -31.58 6.80
N GLN A 1102 -3.22 -31.37 7.69
CA GLN A 1102 -2.86 -32.28 8.78
C GLN A 1102 -3.06 -31.61 10.13
N ASP A 1103 -3.39 -32.39 11.15
CA ASP A 1103 -3.60 -31.88 12.52
C ASP A 1103 -2.32 -31.25 13.11
N ILE A 1104 -1.13 -31.70 12.69
CA ILE A 1104 0.15 -31.10 13.06
C ILE A 1104 0.21 -29.63 12.63
N GLY A 1105 -0.27 -29.29 11.42
CA GLY A 1105 -0.29 -27.91 10.93
C GLY A 1105 -1.24 -27.01 11.71
N LYS A 1106 -2.43 -27.52 12.05
CA LYS A 1106 -3.34 -26.84 12.99
C LYS A 1106 -2.67 -26.64 14.36
N ALA A 1107 -1.94 -27.64 14.85
CA ALA A 1107 -1.24 -27.57 16.12
C ALA A 1107 -0.01 -26.61 16.11
N ILE A 1108 0.59 -26.34 14.95
CA ILE A 1108 1.59 -25.27 14.78
C ILE A 1108 0.90 -23.91 14.92
N VAL A 1109 -0.23 -23.69 14.23
CA VAL A 1109 -1.00 -22.44 14.29
C VAL A 1109 -1.45 -22.10 15.71
N THR A 1110 -2.01 -23.07 16.45
CA THR A 1110 -2.45 -22.84 17.85
C THR A 1110 -1.30 -22.63 18.83
N ASN A 1111 -0.06 -23.03 18.47
CA ASN A 1111 1.15 -22.76 19.24
C ASN A 1111 1.95 -21.53 18.72
N SER A 1112 1.34 -20.73 17.85
CA SER A 1112 1.82 -19.42 17.41
C SER A 1112 1.05 -18.30 18.11
N ALA A 1113 1.71 -17.58 19.03
CA ALA A 1113 1.08 -16.46 19.74
C ALA A 1113 0.85 -15.24 18.83
N LEU A 1114 1.63 -15.08 17.76
CA LEU A 1114 1.35 -14.15 16.68
C LEU A 1114 0.82 -14.91 15.46
N GLN A 1115 -0.15 -14.36 14.76
CA GLN A 1115 -0.60 -14.90 13.48
C GLN A 1115 -0.86 -13.75 12.52
N VAL A 1116 -0.60 -13.94 11.23
CA VAL A 1116 -0.91 -12.93 10.21
C VAL A 1116 -1.62 -13.59 9.04
N LEU A 1117 -2.87 -13.24 8.86
CA LEU A 1117 -3.68 -13.65 7.71
C LEU A 1117 -3.69 -12.49 6.72
N LEU A 1118 -2.86 -12.56 5.69
CA LEU A 1118 -2.99 -11.65 4.54
C LEU A 1118 -4.15 -12.10 3.64
N LYS A 1119 -4.52 -11.32 2.61
CA LYS A 1119 -5.66 -11.67 1.72
C LYS A 1119 -5.71 -13.15 1.33
N GLN A 1120 -6.86 -13.77 1.59
CA GLN A 1120 -7.14 -15.18 1.34
C GLN A 1120 -7.99 -15.43 0.08
N SER A 1121 -7.96 -16.67 -0.40
CA SER A 1121 -8.80 -17.12 -1.52
C SER A 1121 -10.17 -17.57 -1.01
N PRO A 1122 -11.24 -17.48 -1.83
CA PRO A 1122 -12.55 -18.02 -1.46
C PRO A 1122 -12.58 -19.54 -1.25
N ALA A 1123 -11.56 -20.29 -1.69
CA ALA A 1123 -11.46 -21.73 -1.42
C ALA A 1123 -10.85 -22.00 -0.04
N ALA A 1124 -9.88 -21.17 0.38
CA ALA A 1124 -9.23 -21.30 1.68
C ALA A 1124 -10.02 -20.68 2.84
N ILE A 1125 -10.89 -19.69 2.55
CA ILE A 1125 -11.48 -18.82 3.59
C ILE A 1125 -12.31 -19.56 4.64
N ASP A 1126 -13.03 -20.62 4.28
CA ASP A 1126 -13.85 -21.36 5.25
C ASP A 1126 -13.01 -22.24 6.17
N LYS A 1127 -12.00 -22.93 5.61
CA LYS A 1127 -11.02 -23.72 6.38
C LYS A 1127 -10.18 -22.85 7.32
N ILE A 1128 -9.76 -21.68 6.86
CA ILE A 1128 -9.11 -20.67 7.70
C ILE A 1128 -10.11 -20.14 8.74
N GLY A 1129 -11.34 -19.86 8.33
CA GLY A 1129 -12.41 -19.41 9.21
C GLY A 1129 -12.68 -20.35 10.39
N GLU A 1130 -12.63 -21.66 10.15
CA GLU A 1130 -12.74 -22.70 11.16
C GLU A 1130 -11.50 -22.74 12.08
N VAL A 1131 -10.29 -22.80 11.51
CA VAL A 1131 -9.03 -22.95 12.27
C VAL A 1131 -8.67 -21.72 13.10
N PHE A 1132 -9.01 -20.52 12.61
CA PHE A 1132 -8.71 -19.23 13.25
C PHE A 1132 -9.93 -18.61 13.94
N TYR A 1133 -11.06 -19.33 14.02
CA TYR A 1133 -12.30 -18.87 14.66
C TYR A 1133 -12.80 -17.50 14.15
N LEU A 1134 -12.65 -17.23 12.85
CA LEU A 1134 -12.96 -15.92 12.25
C LEU A 1134 -14.46 -15.64 12.21
N SER A 1135 -14.84 -14.45 12.66
CA SER A 1135 -16.18 -13.90 12.44
C SER A 1135 -16.46 -13.71 10.93
N GLN A 1136 -17.73 -13.62 10.57
CA GLN A 1136 -18.11 -13.37 9.18
C GLN A 1136 -17.58 -12.02 8.65
N GLY A 1137 -17.42 -11.02 9.52
CA GLY A 1137 -16.81 -9.73 9.19
C GLY A 1137 -15.34 -9.88 8.81
N GLU A 1138 -14.56 -10.63 9.59
CA GLU A 1138 -13.14 -10.91 9.34
C GLU A 1138 -12.93 -11.76 8.08
N LYS A 1139 -13.79 -12.77 7.85
CA LYS A 1139 -13.77 -13.53 6.59
C LYS A 1139 -13.97 -12.61 5.39
N ASN A 1140 -14.96 -11.71 5.45
CA ASN A 1140 -15.22 -10.73 4.40
C ASN A 1140 -14.05 -9.75 4.21
N LEU A 1141 -13.40 -9.34 5.31
CA LEU A 1141 -12.23 -8.47 5.30
C LEU A 1141 -11.04 -9.13 4.59
N LEU A 1142 -10.70 -10.39 4.93
CA LEU A 1142 -9.63 -11.14 4.26
C LEU A 1142 -9.90 -11.39 2.77
N LEU A 1143 -11.16 -11.55 2.38
CA LEU A 1143 -11.56 -11.64 0.97
C LEU A 1143 -11.46 -10.29 0.24
N ALA A 1144 -11.69 -9.17 0.94
CA ALA A 1144 -11.69 -7.83 0.37
C ALA A 1144 -10.32 -7.11 0.39
N ALA A 1145 -9.41 -7.53 1.28
CA ALA A 1145 -8.11 -6.88 1.54
C ALA A 1145 -7.24 -6.70 0.29
N ASN A 1146 -6.43 -5.64 0.25
CA ASN A 1146 -5.43 -5.44 -0.80
C ASN A 1146 -4.14 -6.25 -0.53
N VAL A 1147 -3.14 -6.14 -1.43
CA VAL A 1147 -1.82 -6.76 -1.20
C VAL A 1147 -1.11 -5.99 -0.09
N GLY A 1148 -0.60 -6.71 0.92
CA GLY A 1148 -0.06 -6.09 2.14
C GLY A 1148 -1.13 -5.67 3.15
N GLU A 1149 -2.39 -6.03 2.93
CA GLU A 1149 -3.47 -5.90 3.92
C GLU A 1149 -3.97 -7.28 4.37
N GLY A 1150 -4.52 -7.33 5.58
CA GLY A 1150 -4.96 -8.57 6.22
C GLY A 1150 -5.48 -8.37 7.64
N ILE A 1151 -5.37 -9.40 8.46
CA ILE A 1151 -5.62 -9.38 9.91
C ILE A 1151 -4.35 -9.85 10.63
N PHE A 1152 -3.98 -9.11 11.67
CA PHE A 1152 -2.89 -9.41 12.59
C PHE A 1152 -3.47 -9.88 13.92
N PHE A 1153 -2.94 -10.96 14.47
CA PHE A 1153 -3.39 -11.59 15.69
C PHE A 1153 -2.24 -11.54 16.70
N ALA A 1154 -2.52 -11.13 17.94
CA ALA A 1154 -1.62 -11.38 19.07
C ALA A 1154 -2.41 -11.97 20.25
N GLY A 1155 -2.17 -13.24 20.54
CA GLY A 1155 -3.01 -14.01 21.45
C GLY A 1155 -4.47 -14.00 21.00
N PRO A 1156 -5.43 -13.61 21.86
CA PRO A 1156 -6.85 -13.54 21.52
C PRO A 1156 -7.27 -12.25 20.81
N HIS A 1157 -6.35 -11.29 20.58
CA HIS A 1157 -6.67 -9.98 20.02
C HIS A 1157 -6.41 -9.96 18.51
N HIS A 1158 -7.36 -9.42 17.74
CA HIS A 1158 -7.28 -9.33 16.28
C HIS A 1158 -7.38 -7.87 15.85
N ALA A 1159 -6.50 -7.41 14.95
CA ALA A 1159 -6.59 -6.09 14.32
C ALA A 1159 -6.42 -6.19 12.80
N PRO A 1160 -7.26 -5.52 11.99
CA PRO A 1160 -7.00 -5.33 10.56
C PRO A 1160 -5.68 -4.61 10.35
N ILE A 1161 -4.77 -5.18 9.56
CA ILE A 1161 -3.42 -4.65 9.36
C ILE A 1161 -3.21 -4.20 7.91
N ARG A 1162 -2.49 -3.09 7.75
CA ARG A 1162 -1.84 -2.67 6.51
C ARG A 1162 -0.34 -2.52 6.73
N VAL A 1163 0.45 -3.24 5.95
CA VAL A 1163 1.90 -3.22 5.99
C VAL A 1163 2.44 -1.93 5.39
N VAL A 1164 3.33 -1.25 6.10
CA VAL A 1164 3.98 0.00 5.67
C VAL A 1164 5.47 0.01 5.99
N ALA A 1165 6.23 0.74 5.18
CA ALA A 1165 7.65 0.99 5.36
C ALA A 1165 8.02 2.45 5.15
N SER A 1166 9.13 2.85 5.76
CA SER A 1166 9.88 4.05 5.37
C SER A 1166 10.60 3.85 4.03
N THR A 1167 11.04 4.98 3.45
CA THR A 1167 11.88 5.01 2.24
C THR A 1167 13.25 4.35 2.42
N GLU A 1168 13.72 4.23 3.66
CA GLU A 1168 15.01 3.67 4.04
C GLU A 1168 14.91 2.14 4.14
N GLU A 1169 13.81 1.66 4.74
CA GLU A 1169 13.47 0.24 4.78
C GLU A 1169 13.18 -0.31 3.38
N ASP A 1170 12.42 0.39 2.52
CA ASP A 1170 12.18 -0.07 1.13
C ASP A 1170 13.50 -0.36 0.41
N LYS A 1171 14.51 0.52 0.50
CA LYS A 1171 15.82 0.31 -0.14
C LYS A 1171 16.56 -0.96 0.31
N LEU A 1172 16.28 -1.48 1.51
CA LEU A 1172 16.96 -2.63 2.12
C LEU A 1172 16.18 -3.94 1.95
N ILE A 1173 14.88 -3.90 2.18
CA ILE A 1173 13.98 -5.07 2.08
C ILE A 1173 13.68 -5.46 0.64
N THR A 1174 13.88 -4.53 -0.29
CA THR A 1174 13.36 -4.68 -1.63
C THR A 1174 14.15 -5.72 -2.42
N THR A 1175 13.45 -6.63 -3.08
CA THR A 1175 14.04 -7.62 -3.97
C THR A 1175 14.59 -7.02 -5.27
N LYS A 1176 14.36 -5.71 -5.49
CA LYS A 1176 14.78 -4.86 -6.61
C LYS A 1176 16.31 -4.89 -6.84
N PRO A 1177 16.88 -5.72 -7.74
CA PRO A 1177 18.33 -5.93 -7.86
C PRO A 1177 19.10 -4.66 -8.28
N LEU A 1178 18.42 -3.72 -8.92
CA LEU A 1178 18.94 -2.39 -9.29
C LEU A 1178 18.99 -1.37 -8.14
N GLU A 1179 18.52 -1.72 -6.94
CA GLU A 1179 18.77 -0.96 -5.69
C GLU A 1179 19.92 -1.64 -4.92
N VAL A 1180 19.91 -2.98 -4.84
CA VAL A 1180 21.01 -3.81 -4.30
C VAL A 1180 22.36 -3.46 -4.94
N ALA A 1181 22.39 -3.40 -6.28
CA ALA A 1181 23.59 -3.06 -7.05
C ALA A 1181 24.06 -1.59 -6.88
N LYS A 1182 23.25 -0.70 -6.27
CA LYS A 1182 23.71 0.64 -5.86
C LYS A 1182 24.34 0.66 -4.47
N VAL A 1183 24.00 -0.31 -3.61
CA VAL A 1183 24.49 -0.40 -2.24
C VAL A 1183 25.78 -1.21 -2.16
N ASN A 1184 25.93 -2.26 -2.98
CA ASN A 1184 27.13 -3.10 -2.98
C ASN A 1184 27.67 -3.37 -4.41
N PRO A 1185 28.53 -2.48 -4.95
CA PRO A 1185 29.06 -2.60 -6.33
C PRO A 1185 29.89 -3.87 -6.59
N ASN A 1186 30.56 -4.39 -5.56
CA ASN A 1186 31.56 -5.46 -5.71
C ASN A 1186 30.94 -6.87 -5.75
N ALA A 1187 29.63 -7.01 -5.49
CA ALA A 1187 28.94 -8.30 -5.48
C ALA A 1187 28.83 -8.99 -6.87
N TYR A 1188 29.20 -8.29 -7.96
CA TYR A 1188 29.03 -8.74 -9.34
C TYR A 1188 30.33 -9.02 -10.11
N GLU A 1189 31.51 -8.83 -9.52
CA GLU A 1189 32.81 -9.06 -10.22
C GLU A 1189 33.41 -10.46 -10.00
N ALA A 1190 32.74 -11.36 -9.28
CA ALA A 1190 33.23 -12.72 -9.01
C ALA A 1190 32.16 -13.82 -9.18
N LYS A 1191 31.77 -14.12 -10.43
CA LYS A 1191 31.35 -15.47 -10.89
C LYS A 1191 31.18 -15.58 -12.41
#